data_AF-A0AA87XVN9-F1
#
_entry.id   AF-A0AA87XVN9-F1
#
_cell.length_a   1.000
_cell.length_b   1.000
_cell.length_c   1.000
_cell.angle_alpha   90.00
_cell.angle_beta   90.00
_cell.angle_gamma   90.00
#
_symmetry.space_group_name_H-M   'P 1'
#
loop_
_entity.id
_entity.type
_entity.pdbx_description
1 polymer ?
#
loop_
_entity_poly.entity_id
_entity_poly.type
_entity_poly.pdbx_seq_one_letter_code
_entity_poly.pdbx_strand_id
1 'polypeptide(L)'
;MNHIISRAPLRRKLLAATIAACCATWLSAVHHAQANPTLPQVVAGQAAFSQDGKVFSITNAPNTIIHWQSFSVGSDEITRFIQQSADSRVLNRITGGDPSTILGSLQSNGKVYLVNPNGVLFGADARVDVNGLVASALNLSNGDFLAGKHIFEGAGGSVVNQGTITTPQGGQVLLVAPNVHNTGIISAPNGDVLLAAGRSVQLVDSNDPAVHVVVSAPEDQALNLGGIVAAGGRVGIYGALLSQRGTVNADSAAVGANGRIVLKASRTALLEAGSVTSARSPGGGDVQVLGGQVTLTGEARIDAGAGVLLKAAAGGQVAMDAGTLVHAGGDAGAMPQVSFVADHVRLGGKVDTGGNGFVSFTTASAGRPIALGRGDASSLVLAQAGLANVDAWEINVGNSAHTGGIAVADAIALENTALFLESRGDISVASAMRTGGTLYLANTTSAGRIVLGAGAALAGQRVILRSDDVAIDPGAGIGAGDVAIDTYSDTAAITLGAGAAYLDSAELNTVQAGRLAVGTRDGYRGKLTVTGALDLSGTPIAGGMLALQGASVAIDGALRVKDGVTLVATGGAVAQSAPIQAATLAVSGTAVALDHAANHVGQLAVASAGSVGFRNDGDLAIARLAGIDGIHGTDIALAVTGSLASAGGTIAGETLAVTAGGSVGAAGAPLLTAVGLLDIAGTATEGSMPIVITNNRPGYANALTVHRLKLDLGNGGAITLRNYGATTIGAAGLVQSGSGAIAITAHSPLTVDGTVVSRSGDIALEAARSGSPDDRLTVGDTASVTSDTGGIRLTAGDRITVSPGATLATRGTLTLQENTNIPSPPPPPPPPEPPLPPPPPPVPTPEPPPPPVPAPEPPPPPPPPAPTPEPPPPPPAPAPEPPPPPPVPAPEPPPPPAPVPEPPPTPAPVPVPEPPPPPAPAPSPEPPPPPSPVSVDQCRLAPQLPACQAIAPPTAAEPVKPVQVALNEFIATVPRDVKKSDARSVPAAPGSGDAAPAEDVEDTGGGNATAQQGSRNDKPVVKNYCN
;
A
#
# COMPACT_ATOMS: atom_id res chain seq x y z
N MET A 1 -124.37 18.77 -48.92
CA MET A 1 -124.74 17.36 -48.70
C MET A 1 -123.67 16.78 -47.78
N ASN A 2 -123.85 16.75 -46.45
CA ASN A 2 -124.67 15.84 -45.61
C ASN A 2 -124.15 14.39 -45.53
N HIS A 3 -124.19 13.83 -44.30
CA HIS A 3 -123.64 12.58 -43.70
C HIS A 3 -122.29 12.78 -42.98
N ILE A 4 -122.19 13.14 -41.68
CA ILE A 4 -122.78 12.68 -40.38
C ILE A 4 -122.15 11.37 -39.83
N ILE A 5 -121.84 11.36 -38.50
CA ILE A 5 -121.34 10.27 -37.58
C ILE A 5 -119.79 10.12 -37.50
N SER A 6 -119.09 10.00 -36.34
CA SER A 6 -119.36 10.33 -34.90
C SER A 6 -118.10 10.29 -33.97
N ARG A 7 -118.12 11.12 -32.90
CA ARG A 7 -117.60 10.93 -31.50
C ARG A 7 -116.18 10.33 -31.20
N ALA A 8 -115.23 11.22 -30.86
CA ALA A 8 -114.56 11.46 -29.53
C ALA A 8 -114.16 10.29 -28.56
N PRO A 9 -113.20 10.47 -27.59
CA PRO A 9 -112.03 11.38 -27.52
C PRO A 9 -110.72 10.85 -26.79
N LEU A 10 -109.66 11.68 -26.72
CA LEU A 10 -108.70 11.85 -25.59
C LEU A 10 -107.74 10.72 -25.13
N ARG A 11 -106.43 10.78 -25.51
CA ARG A 11 -105.27 11.17 -24.64
C ARG A 11 -103.88 10.74 -25.15
N ARG A 12 -102.92 11.69 -25.05
CA ARG A 12 -101.47 11.53 -24.75
C ARG A 12 -100.65 10.41 -25.45
N LYS A 13 -99.80 10.80 -26.41
CA LYS A 13 -98.31 10.76 -26.37
C LYS A 13 -97.73 11.07 -27.78
N LEU A 14 -96.40 11.30 -27.83
CA LEU A 14 -95.54 11.39 -29.03
C LEU A 14 -95.69 12.67 -29.87
N LEU A 15 -95.04 13.74 -29.39
CA LEU A 15 -94.35 14.68 -30.28
C LEU A 15 -93.07 13.96 -30.77
N ALA A 16 -93.08 13.46 -32.00
CA ALA A 16 -91.92 12.83 -32.63
C ALA A 16 -92.00 12.98 -34.16
N ALA A 17 -90.84 13.19 -34.80
CA ALA A 17 -90.62 13.26 -36.24
C ALA A 17 -91.37 14.38 -37.02
N THR A 18 -90.74 15.55 -37.19
CA THR A 18 -90.78 16.37 -38.43
C THR A 18 -89.76 17.54 -38.47
N ILE A 19 -88.49 17.30 -38.11
CA ILE A 19 -87.35 18.15 -38.52
C ILE A 19 -86.23 17.24 -39.03
N ALA A 20 -86.43 16.66 -40.22
CA ALA A 20 -85.54 15.64 -40.79
C ALA A 20 -85.53 15.68 -42.34
N ALA A 21 -85.33 16.86 -42.93
CA ALA A 21 -85.37 17.03 -44.39
C ALA A 21 -84.59 18.25 -44.98
N CYS A 22 -83.58 18.83 -44.29
CA CYS A 22 -82.84 19.97 -44.86
C CYS A 22 -81.36 20.18 -44.45
N CYS A 23 -80.69 19.19 -43.86
CA CYS A 23 -79.23 19.22 -43.64
C CYS A 23 -78.60 17.84 -43.93
N ALA A 24 -78.71 17.40 -45.18
CA ALA A 24 -78.19 16.12 -45.65
C ALA A 24 -77.02 16.27 -46.66
N THR A 25 -76.05 17.15 -46.35
CA THR A 25 -74.81 17.31 -47.15
C THR A 25 -73.56 17.64 -46.33
N TRP A 26 -73.55 17.40 -45.02
CA TRP A 26 -72.31 17.40 -44.20
C TRP A 26 -72.27 16.14 -43.31
N LEU A 27 -72.16 14.98 -43.97
CA LEU A 27 -71.99 13.70 -43.29
C LEU A 27 -70.57 13.59 -42.75
N SER A 28 -70.46 13.72 -41.41
CA SER A 28 -69.47 13.06 -40.55
C SER A 28 -68.10 12.73 -41.17
N ALA A 29 -67.27 13.75 -41.39
CA ALA A 29 -65.83 13.55 -41.31
C ALA A 29 -65.49 13.29 -39.83
N VAL A 30 -65.46 12.00 -39.43
CA VAL A 30 -64.94 11.56 -38.14
C VAL A 30 -63.44 11.87 -38.13
N HIS A 31 -63.11 13.09 -37.72
CA HIS A 31 -61.76 13.43 -37.34
C HIS A 31 -61.45 12.62 -36.09
N HIS A 32 -60.74 11.51 -36.26
CA HIS A 32 -59.99 10.91 -35.16
C HIS A 32 -59.09 12.02 -34.62
N ALA A 33 -59.43 12.55 -33.44
CA ALA A 33 -58.60 13.52 -32.74
C ALA A 33 -57.22 12.88 -32.54
N GLN A 34 -56.25 13.30 -33.37
CA GLN A 34 -54.88 12.82 -33.26
C GLN A 34 -54.32 13.32 -31.93
N ALA A 35 -53.60 12.47 -31.20
CA ALA A 35 -53.00 12.83 -29.92
C ALA A 35 -51.68 13.60 -30.07
N ASN A 36 -51.18 13.71 -31.30
CA ASN A 36 -50.01 14.49 -31.72
C ASN A 36 -49.97 15.92 -31.13
N PRO A 37 -48.78 16.55 -31.00
CA PRO A 37 -48.61 17.85 -30.37
C PRO A 37 -49.47 18.98 -30.97
N THR A 38 -50.07 19.80 -30.12
CA THR A 38 -51.07 20.80 -30.54
C THR A 38 -50.67 22.25 -30.22
N LEU A 39 -51.13 23.16 -31.09
CA LEU A 39 -50.95 24.62 -30.98
C LEU A 39 -49.47 25.05 -30.80
N PRO A 40 -48.59 24.77 -31.79
CA PRO A 40 -47.20 25.22 -31.73
C PRO A 40 -47.07 26.75 -31.79
N GLN A 41 -46.23 27.28 -30.92
CA GLN A 41 -45.74 28.66 -30.97
C GLN A 41 -44.20 28.65 -31.00
N VAL A 42 -43.59 29.05 -32.12
CA VAL A 42 -42.13 29.21 -32.19
C VAL A 42 -41.74 30.50 -31.45
N VAL A 43 -40.94 30.36 -30.40
CA VAL A 43 -40.50 31.46 -29.52
C VAL A 43 -39.06 31.90 -29.81
N ALA A 44 -38.24 31.00 -30.35
CA ALA A 44 -36.91 31.31 -30.87
C ALA A 44 -36.54 30.34 -31.99
N GLY A 45 -35.68 30.76 -32.93
CA GLY A 45 -35.31 29.96 -34.10
C GLY A 45 -36.39 29.92 -35.18
N GLN A 46 -36.45 28.84 -35.94
CA GLN A 46 -37.42 28.63 -37.03
C GLN A 46 -37.83 27.15 -37.07
N ALA A 47 -39.13 26.89 -37.21
CA ALA A 47 -39.67 25.56 -37.45
C ALA A 47 -40.81 25.60 -38.47
N ALA A 48 -40.90 24.55 -39.29
CA ALA A 48 -42.02 24.24 -40.16
C ALA A 48 -42.69 22.94 -39.71
N PHE A 49 -44.02 22.89 -39.80
CA PHE A 49 -44.85 21.79 -39.28
C PHE A 49 -45.65 21.18 -40.43
N SER A 50 -45.68 19.85 -40.54
CA SER A 50 -46.36 19.11 -41.60
C SER A 50 -47.00 17.84 -41.05
N GLN A 51 -48.34 17.74 -41.13
CA GLN A 51 -49.07 16.52 -40.77
C GLN A 51 -49.40 15.72 -42.05
N ASP A 52 -48.97 14.47 -42.11
CA ASP A 52 -49.34 13.50 -43.15
C ASP A 52 -49.90 12.23 -42.50
N GLY A 53 -51.22 12.07 -42.52
CA GLY A 53 -51.92 11.01 -41.80
C GLY A 53 -51.57 11.00 -40.31
N LYS A 54 -51.01 9.88 -39.82
CA LYS A 54 -50.55 9.69 -38.44
C LYS A 54 -49.13 10.24 -38.18
N VAL A 55 -48.44 10.74 -39.20
CA VAL A 55 -47.05 11.24 -39.11
C VAL A 55 -47.03 12.77 -39.02
N PHE A 56 -46.54 13.30 -37.91
CA PHE A 56 -46.28 14.72 -37.71
C PHE A 56 -44.79 15.01 -37.87
N SER A 57 -44.41 15.73 -38.93
CA SER A 57 -43.03 16.13 -39.21
C SER A 57 -42.77 17.58 -38.85
N ILE A 58 -41.69 17.82 -38.12
CA ILE A 58 -41.26 19.14 -37.62
C ILE A 58 -39.84 19.39 -38.14
N THR A 59 -39.68 20.32 -39.07
CA THR A 59 -38.36 20.68 -39.61
C THR A 59 -37.87 21.94 -38.92
N ASN A 60 -36.76 21.89 -38.17
CA ASN A 60 -36.29 23.03 -37.36
C ASN A 60 -34.82 23.43 -37.58
N ALA A 61 -34.55 24.71 -37.38
CA ALA A 61 -33.19 25.24 -37.23
C ALA A 61 -32.57 24.84 -35.86
N PRO A 62 -31.24 24.86 -35.71
CA PRO A 62 -30.57 24.62 -34.44
C PRO A 62 -30.99 25.64 -33.36
N ASN A 63 -31.07 25.21 -32.10
CA ASN A 63 -31.46 26.02 -30.94
C ASN A 63 -32.88 26.61 -31.03
N THR A 64 -33.77 25.98 -31.79
CA THR A 64 -35.18 26.40 -31.88
C THR A 64 -35.92 26.11 -30.57
N ILE A 65 -36.77 27.04 -30.13
CA ILE A 65 -37.66 26.89 -28.96
C ILE A 65 -39.11 26.97 -29.44
N ILE A 66 -39.90 25.96 -29.10
CA ILE A 66 -41.31 25.82 -29.46
C ILE A 66 -42.11 25.63 -28.16
N HIS A 67 -43.11 26.48 -27.94
CA HIS A 67 -44.12 26.29 -26.89
C HIS A 67 -45.31 25.51 -27.47
N TRP A 68 -45.92 24.67 -26.64
CA TRP A 68 -47.02 23.79 -27.02
C TRP A 68 -48.12 23.85 -25.98
N GLN A 69 -49.39 23.86 -26.40
CA GLN A 69 -50.50 23.71 -25.46
C GLN A 69 -50.54 22.27 -24.91
N SER A 70 -50.31 21.28 -25.77
CA SER A 70 -50.09 19.89 -25.37
C SER A 70 -49.07 19.23 -26.28
N PHE A 71 -48.32 18.26 -25.74
CA PHE A 71 -47.37 17.45 -26.49
C PHE A 71 -47.53 15.99 -26.05
N SER A 72 -48.24 15.20 -26.86
CA SER A 72 -48.47 13.77 -26.70
C SER A 72 -48.30 13.09 -28.06
N VAL A 73 -48.24 11.76 -28.08
CA VAL A 73 -48.15 10.95 -29.31
C VAL A 73 -48.93 9.65 -29.06
N GLY A 74 -50.01 9.42 -29.80
CA GLY A 74 -50.83 8.19 -29.68
C GLY A 74 -50.08 6.93 -30.15
N SER A 75 -50.56 5.74 -29.79
CA SER A 75 -49.87 4.45 -30.03
C SER A 75 -49.42 4.23 -31.48
N ASP A 76 -50.23 4.69 -32.43
CA ASP A 76 -50.02 4.50 -33.86
C ASP A 76 -49.41 5.75 -34.55
N GLU A 77 -49.08 6.78 -33.78
CA GLU A 77 -48.65 8.08 -34.27
C GLU A 77 -47.11 8.19 -34.27
N ILE A 78 -46.60 9.01 -35.19
CA ILE A 78 -45.17 9.28 -35.31
C ILE A 78 -44.96 10.80 -35.29
N THR A 79 -44.33 11.34 -34.24
CA THR A 79 -43.78 12.70 -34.27
C THR A 79 -42.30 12.65 -34.63
N ARG A 80 -41.88 13.36 -35.68
CA ARG A 80 -40.53 13.31 -36.24
C ARG A 80 -39.91 14.72 -36.38
N PHE A 81 -38.80 14.96 -35.69
CA PHE A 81 -38.01 16.18 -35.81
C PHE A 81 -36.87 16.01 -36.82
N ILE A 82 -36.92 16.77 -37.92
CA ILE A 82 -35.91 16.84 -38.97
C ILE A 82 -35.05 18.09 -38.72
N GLN A 83 -33.86 17.89 -38.16
CA GLN A 83 -32.94 18.95 -37.77
C GLN A 83 -31.76 19.03 -38.75
N GLN A 84 -31.00 20.14 -38.74
CA GLN A 84 -29.87 20.34 -39.67
C GLN A 84 -28.72 19.35 -39.46
N SER A 85 -28.50 18.87 -38.24
CA SER A 85 -27.38 17.98 -37.87
C SER A 85 -27.67 17.19 -36.59
N ALA A 86 -26.82 16.21 -36.31
CA ALA A 86 -26.85 15.41 -35.07
C ALA A 86 -26.69 16.27 -33.80
N ASP A 87 -25.97 17.38 -33.90
CA ASP A 87 -25.76 18.34 -32.82
C ASP A 87 -26.85 19.40 -32.67
N SER A 88 -27.72 19.52 -33.67
CA SER A 88 -28.87 20.41 -33.59
C SER A 88 -29.77 20.01 -32.42
N ARG A 89 -30.26 21.01 -31.68
CA ARG A 89 -31.19 20.81 -30.57
C ARG A 89 -32.44 21.66 -30.72
N VAL A 90 -33.57 21.10 -30.28
CA VAL A 90 -34.88 21.77 -30.22
C VAL A 90 -35.49 21.64 -28.82
N LEU A 91 -36.00 22.74 -28.28
CA LEU A 91 -36.72 22.77 -27.00
C LEU A 91 -38.22 22.85 -27.21
N ASN A 92 -38.92 21.79 -26.83
CA ASN A 92 -40.36 21.71 -26.75
C ASN A 92 -40.77 21.96 -25.29
N ARG A 93 -41.34 23.13 -24.99
CA ARG A 93 -41.89 23.44 -23.67
C ARG A 93 -43.41 23.36 -23.72
N ILE A 94 -44.01 22.60 -22.82
CA ILE A 94 -45.47 22.52 -22.69
C ILE A 94 -45.91 23.60 -21.70
N THR A 95 -46.88 24.41 -22.11
CA THR A 95 -47.46 25.51 -21.32
C THR A 95 -48.91 25.27 -20.90
N GLY A 96 -49.54 24.19 -21.38
CA GLY A 96 -50.83 23.71 -20.88
C GLY A 96 -50.73 22.92 -19.58
N GLY A 97 -51.86 22.42 -19.10
CA GLY A 97 -51.98 21.70 -17.81
C GLY A 97 -51.88 20.17 -17.90
N ASP A 98 -51.77 19.60 -19.11
CA ASP A 98 -51.77 18.15 -19.30
C ASP A 98 -50.34 17.56 -19.30
N PRO A 99 -50.11 16.37 -18.72
CA PRO A 99 -48.85 15.65 -18.82
C PRO A 99 -48.61 15.12 -20.23
N SER A 100 -47.34 15.05 -20.63
CA SER A 100 -46.96 14.55 -21.95
C SER A 100 -47.04 13.04 -21.99
N THR A 101 -47.94 12.50 -22.82
CA THR A 101 -48.16 11.06 -22.93
C THR A 101 -47.70 10.56 -24.29
N ILE A 102 -46.54 9.91 -24.32
CA ILE A 102 -45.91 9.36 -25.51
C ILE A 102 -46.19 7.85 -25.51
N LEU A 103 -47.10 7.39 -26.37
CA LEU A 103 -47.45 5.97 -26.55
C LEU A 103 -46.94 5.41 -27.88
N GLY A 104 -46.75 6.27 -28.89
CA GLY A 104 -46.24 5.91 -30.21
C GLY A 104 -44.76 6.23 -30.40
N SER A 105 -44.39 6.66 -31.61
CA SER A 105 -43.01 6.91 -32.00
C SER A 105 -42.62 8.39 -31.92
N LEU A 106 -41.51 8.70 -31.25
CA LEU A 106 -40.86 10.00 -31.26
C LEU A 106 -39.48 9.86 -31.92
N GLN A 107 -39.24 10.55 -33.03
CA GLN A 107 -38.04 10.35 -33.86
C GLN A 107 -37.28 11.65 -34.09
N SER A 108 -35.95 11.62 -34.10
CA SER A 108 -35.14 12.74 -34.59
C SER A 108 -33.75 12.32 -35.06
N ASN A 109 -33.22 13.01 -36.07
CA ASN A 109 -31.80 12.94 -36.39
C ASN A 109 -30.92 13.87 -35.50
N GLY A 110 -31.51 14.65 -34.60
CA GLY A 110 -30.84 15.55 -33.66
C GLY A 110 -31.30 15.34 -32.21
N LYS A 111 -31.01 16.32 -31.35
CA LYS A 111 -31.30 16.31 -29.90
C LYS A 111 -32.68 16.93 -29.63
N VAL A 112 -33.52 16.27 -28.85
CA VAL A 112 -34.89 16.71 -28.52
C VAL A 112 -35.00 16.97 -27.02
N TYR A 113 -35.40 18.18 -26.64
CA TYR A 113 -35.72 18.54 -25.26
C TYR A 113 -37.25 18.62 -25.15
N LEU A 114 -37.81 17.95 -24.16
CA LEU A 114 -39.23 17.84 -23.86
C LEU A 114 -39.45 18.25 -22.39
N VAL A 115 -39.91 19.47 -22.17
CA VAL A 115 -40.06 20.09 -20.85
C VAL A 115 -41.55 20.30 -20.56
N ASN A 116 -42.11 19.47 -19.68
CA ASN A 116 -43.52 19.55 -19.27
C ASN A 116 -43.64 19.51 -17.73
N PRO A 117 -43.88 20.65 -17.06
CA PRO A 117 -44.03 20.71 -15.61
C PRO A 117 -45.09 19.78 -15.00
N ASN A 118 -46.07 19.33 -15.78
CA ASN A 118 -47.11 18.40 -15.33
C ASN A 118 -46.65 16.93 -15.34
N GLY A 119 -45.51 16.63 -15.97
CA GLY A 119 -44.93 15.28 -16.08
C GLY A 119 -44.81 14.77 -17.51
N VAL A 120 -44.03 13.70 -17.67
CA VAL A 120 -43.79 13.01 -18.95
C VAL A 120 -43.88 11.50 -18.75
N LEU A 121 -44.71 10.82 -19.54
CA LEU A 121 -44.86 9.37 -19.58
C LEU A 121 -44.51 8.86 -20.98
N PHE A 122 -43.53 7.96 -21.07
CA PHE A 122 -43.33 7.08 -22.21
C PHE A 122 -43.97 5.74 -21.88
N GLY A 123 -45.07 5.38 -22.56
CA GLY A 123 -45.81 4.13 -22.34
C GLY A 123 -45.05 2.88 -22.81
N ALA A 124 -45.54 1.69 -22.46
CA ALA A 124 -44.84 0.42 -22.69
C ALA A 124 -44.47 0.17 -24.18
N ASP A 125 -45.36 0.53 -25.11
CA ASP A 125 -45.14 0.37 -26.55
C ASP A 125 -44.41 1.57 -27.21
N ALA A 126 -44.11 2.61 -26.43
CA ALA A 126 -43.52 3.83 -26.94
C ALA A 126 -42.08 3.63 -27.41
N ARG A 127 -41.73 4.28 -28.53
CA ARG A 127 -40.41 4.18 -29.14
C ARG A 127 -39.81 5.55 -29.42
N VAL A 128 -38.76 5.90 -28.70
CA VAL A 128 -38.04 7.17 -28.85
C VAL A 128 -36.69 6.91 -29.49
N ASP A 129 -36.50 7.29 -30.76
CA ASP A 129 -35.26 7.11 -31.51
C ASP A 129 -34.70 8.49 -31.90
N VAL A 130 -33.72 9.00 -31.14
CA VAL A 130 -33.18 10.38 -31.28
C VAL A 130 -31.65 10.40 -31.21
N ASN A 131 -30.99 11.53 -31.54
CA ASN A 131 -29.54 11.70 -31.27
C ASN A 131 -29.25 12.22 -29.84
N GLY A 132 -30.30 12.51 -29.08
CA GLY A 132 -30.25 12.84 -27.66
C GLY A 132 -31.63 13.24 -27.15
N LEU A 133 -31.94 12.88 -25.92
CA LEU A 133 -33.21 13.19 -25.26
C LEU A 133 -32.95 13.93 -23.95
N VAL A 134 -33.66 15.04 -23.74
CA VAL A 134 -33.79 15.66 -22.41
C VAL A 134 -35.27 15.70 -22.08
N ALA A 135 -35.76 14.80 -21.24
CA ALA A 135 -37.15 14.80 -20.78
C ALA A 135 -37.20 15.32 -19.33
N SER A 136 -37.92 16.42 -19.09
CA SER A 136 -37.98 17.01 -17.76
C SER A 136 -39.36 17.48 -17.35
N ALA A 137 -39.67 17.25 -16.07
CA ALA A 137 -40.79 17.85 -15.36
C ALA A 137 -40.38 19.09 -14.54
N LEU A 138 -39.11 19.48 -14.59
CA LEU A 138 -38.61 20.76 -14.10
C LEU A 138 -38.48 21.74 -15.27
N ASN A 139 -38.54 23.04 -15.00
CA ASN A 139 -38.38 24.05 -16.03
C ASN A 139 -36.88 24.29 -16.33
N LEU A 140 -36.53 24.32 -17.62
CA LEU A 140 -35.27 24.84 -18.14
C LEU A 140 -35.53 26.22 -18.75
N SER A 141 -34.77 27.26 -18.35
CA SER A 141 -34.99 28.61 -18.87
C SER A 141 -34.61 28.74 -20.36
N ASN A 142 -35.18 29.72 -21.07
CA ASN A 142 -34.77 30.01 -22.45
C ASN A 142 -33.29 30.41 -22.52
N GLY A 143 -32.82 31.22 -21.57
CA GLY A 143 -31.43 31.69 -21.53
C GLY A 143 -30.45 30.55 -21.33
N ASP A 144 -30.77 29.63 -20.42
CA ASP A 144 -29.94 28.45 -20.14
C ASP A 144 -29.90 27.48 -21.31
N PHE A 145 -31.05 27.16 -21.92
CA PHE A 145 -31.08 26.32 -23.14
C PHE A 145 -30.24 26.91 -24.27
N LEU A 146 -30.37 28.22 -24.55
CA LEU A 146 -29.61 28.90 -25.60
C LEU A 146 -28.10 28.93 -25.26
N ALA A 147 -27.75 29.17 -24.00
CA ALA A 147 -26.38 29.10 -23.50
C ALA A 147 -25.82 27.66 -23.39
N GLY A 148 -26.65 26.63 -23.61
CA GLY A 148 -26.29 25.23 -23.44
C GLY A 148 -26.07 24.78 -21.99
N LYS A 149 -26.63 25.52 -21.03
CA LYS A 149 -26.61 25.16 -19.62
C LYS A 149 -27.76 24.20 -19.30
N HIS A 150 -27.48 23.24 -18.44
CA HIS A 150 -28.40 22.23 -17.97
C HIS A 150 -28.81 22.52 -16.53
N ILE A 151 -29.56 23.61 -16.34
CA ILE A 151 -30.07 24.08 -15.05
C ILE A 151 -31.59 23.92 -15.07
N PHE A 152 -32.10 23.04 -14.20
CA PHE A 152 -33.50 22.64 -14.16
C PHE A 152 -34.08 22.92 -12.77
N GLU A 153 -35.20 23.63 -12.71
CA GLU A 153 -35.83 24.04 -11.44
C GLU A 153 -37.35 23.92 -11.46
N GLY A 154 -37.96 23.51 -10.34
CA GLY A 154 -39.41 23.51 -10.17
C GLY A 154 -39.93 22.50 -9.14
N ALA A 155 -41.25 22.50 -8.95
CA ALA A 155 -41.92 21.53 -8.09
C ALA A 155 -42.27 20.22 -8.82
N GLY A 156 -42.61 20.28 -10.12
CA GLY A 156 -42.67 19.18 -11.10
C GLY A 156 -43.66 18.02 -10.87
N GLY A 157 -44.15 17.46 -11.98
CA GLY A 157 -44.68 16.08 -12.04
C GLY A 157 -43.57 15.03 -12.16
N SER A 158 -43.92 13.78 -12.44
CA SER A 158 -42.92 12.70 -12.61
C SER A 158 -42.45 12.56 -14.06
N VAL A 159 -41.25 11.99 -14.26
CA VAL A 159 -40.81 11.45 -15.56
C VAL A 159 -40.75 9.92 -15.46
N VAL A 160 -41.52 9.24 -16.30
CA VAL A 160 -41.67 7.77 -16.28
C VAL A 160 -41.38 7.20 -17.67
N ASN A 161 -40.40 6.30 -17.76
CA ASN A 161 -40.16 5.49 -18.95
C ASN A 161 -40.60 4.04 -18.74
N GLN A 162 -41.61 3.61 -19.50
CA GLN A 162 -42.04 2.22 -19.62
C GLN A 162 -41.65 1.61 -20.97
N GLY A 163 -41.40 2.45 -21.98
CA GLY A 163 -41.07 2.04 -23.35
C GLY A 163 -39.58 1.96 -23.63
N THR A 164 -39.22 2.11 -24.91
CA THR A 164 -37.83 2.03 -25.38
C THR A 164 -37.34 3.40 -25.83
N ILE A 165 -36.26 3.89 -25.20
CA ILE A 165 -35.54 5.11 -25.58
C ILE A 165 -34.16 4.71 -26.12
N THR A 166 -33.84 5.11 -27.35
CA THR A 166 -32.55 4.83 -28.00
C THR A 166 -31.85 6.09 -28.50
N THR A 167 -30.52 6.11 -28.36
CA THR A 167 -29.61 7.04 -29.06
C THR A 167 -28.56 6.23 -29.82
N PRO A 168 -28.86 5.74 -31.05
CA PRO A 168 -28.07 4.70 -31.71
C PRO A 168 -26.66 5.10 -32.17
N GLN A 169 -26.40 6.40 -32.31
CA GLN A 169 -25.10 6.95 -32.74
C GLN A 169 -24.25 7.41 -31.54
N GLY A 170 -24.58 6.94 -30.34
CA GLY A 170 -24.26 7.66 -29.11
C GLY A 170 -25.18 8.88 -28.93
N GLY A 171 -24.92 9.66 -27.89
CA GLY A 171 -25.75 10.78 -27.48
C GLY A 171 -25.96 10.82 -25.96
N GLN A 172 -26.92 11.63 -25.52
CA GLN A 172 -27.28 11.73 -24.10
C GLN A 172 -28.78 11.50 -23.90
N VAL A 173 -29.15 10.73 -22.88
CA VAL A 173 -30.53 10.61 -22.37
C VAL A 173 -30.56 11.15 -20.95
N LEU A 174 -31.26 12.27 -20.74
CA LEU A 174 -31.36 12.98 -19.48
C LEU A 174 -32.82 13.04 -19.02
N LEU A 175 -33.15 12.36 -17.94
CA LEU A 175 -34.48 12.31 -17.32
C LEU A 175 -34.44 13.07 -15.98
N VAL A 176 -35.19 14.18 -15.86
CA VAL A 176 -35.07 15.12 -14.73
C VAL A 176 -36.44 15.52 -14.16
N ALA A 177 -36.72 15.15 -12.92
CA ALA A 177 -37.98 15.43 -12.22
C ALA A 177 -37.77 15.26 -10.70
N PRO A 178 -38.73 15.59 -9.83
CA PRO A 178 -38.70 15.15 -8.43
C PRO A 178 -38.70 13.61 -8.32
N ASN A 179 -39.44 12.94 -9.21
CA ASN A 179 -39.52 11.47 -9.28
C ASN A 179 -39.24 10.99 -10.70
N VAL A 180 -38.22 10.14 -10.85
CA VAL A 180 -37.76 9.59 -12.14
C VAL A 180 -37.80 8.07 -12.09
N HIS A 181 -38.69 7.45 -12.86
CA HIS A 181 -38.87 6.00 -12.89
C HIS A 181 -38.52 5.43 -14.27
N ASN A 182 -37.64 4.43 -14.32
CA ASN A 182 -37.41 3.61 -15.52
C ASN A 182 -37.82 2.16 -15.26
N THR A 183 -38.90 1.72 -15.92
CA THR A 183 -39.32 0.31 -16.01
C THR A 183 -39.12 -0.27 -17.41
N GLY A 184 -38.87 0.59 -18.40
CA GLY A 184 -38.58 0.23 -19.79
C GLY A 184 -37.08 0.04 -20.07
N ILE A 185 -36.67 0.35 -21.30
CA ILE A 185 -35.28 0.24 -21.76
C ILE A 185 -34.76 1.61 -22.19
N ILE A 186 -33.56 1.97 -21.74
CA ILE A 186 -32.78 3.10 -22.23
C ILE A 186 -31.47 2.56 -22.83
N SER A 187 -31.19 2.87 -24.08
CA SER A 187 -29.99 2.41 -24.80
C SER A 187 -29.23 3.57 -25.44
N ALA A 188 -28.00 3.81 -24.98
CA ALA A 188 -27.12 4.86 -25.46
C ALA A 188 -25.65 4.36 -25.58
N PRO A 189 -25.33 3.49 -26.56
CA PRO A 189 -23.97 2.96 -26.72
C PRO A 189 -22.94 4.08 -26.94
N ASN A 190 -21.84 4.04 -26.20
CA ASN A 190 -20.83 5.12 -26.11
C ASN A 190 -21.39 6.50 -25.71
N GLY A 191 -22.58 6.54 -25.12
CA GLY A 191 -23.30 7.74 -24.72
C GLY A 191 -23.48 7.87 -23.21
N ASP A 192 -24.26 8.88 -22.82
CA ASP A 192 -24.53 9.23 -21.43
C ASP A 192 -26.00 9.00 -21.07
N VAL A 193 -26.27 8.26 -19.99
CA VAL A 193 -27.63 8.15 -19.43
C VAL A 193 -27.64 8.74 -18.02
N LEU A 194 -28.53 9.70 -17.77
CA LEU A 194 -28.65 10.37 -16.48
C LEU A 194 -30.11 10.45 -16.02
N LEU A 195 -30.39 9.80 -14.89
CA LEU A 195 -31.65 9.91 -14.15
C LEU A 195 -31.39 10.81 -12.93
N ALA A 196 -32.03 11.97 -12.85
CA ALA A 196 -31.83 12.93 -11.76
C ALA A 196 -33.16 13.28 -11.08
N ALA A 197 -33.35 12.71 -9.88
CA ALA A 197 -34.45 13.01 -8.98
C ALA A 197 -34.13 14.23 -8.09
N GLY A 198 -34.94 15.28 -8.17
CA GLY A 198 -34.75 16.51 -7.41
C GLY A 198 -35.68 17.65 -7.84
N ARG A 199 -35.64 18.77 -7.10
CA ARG A 199 -36.37 20.02 -7.39
C ARG A 199 -35.49 21.13 -7.99
N SER A 200 -34.17 21.03 -7.81
CA SER A 200 -33.17 21.79 -8.56
C SER A 200 -32.01 20.88 -8.93
N VAL A 201 -31.71 20.79 -10.22
CA VAL A 201 -30.68 19.93 -10.80
C VAL A 201 -29.79 20.75 -11.74
N GLN A 202 -28.49 20.73 -11.49
CA GLN A 202 -27.47 21.38 -12.30
C GLN A 202 -26.42 20.34 -12.72
N LEU A 203 -26.21 20.20 -14.03
CA LEU A 203 -25.02 19.53 -14.57
C LEU A 203 -23.94 20.61 -14.76
N VAL A 204 -22.79 20.44 -14.10
CA VAL A 204 -21.69 21.43 -14.13
C VAL A 204 -20.78 21.21 -15.34
N ASP A 205 -20.49 19.95 -15.68
CA ASP A 205 -19.83 19.54 -16.91
C ASP A 205 -20.64 18.40 -17.56
N SER A 206 -20.70 18.42 -18.89
CA SER A 206 -21.33 17.37 -19.71
C SER A 206 -20.34 16.28 -20.13
N ASN A 207 -19.03 16.52 -19.99
CA ASN A 207 -17.97 15.58 -20.35
C ASN A 207 -17.45 14.77 -19.14
N ASP A 208 -17.59 15.29 -17.92
CA ASP A 208 -17.41 14.55 -16.67
C ASP A 208 -18.56 14.92 -15.71
N PRO A 209 -19.64 14.12 -15.62
CA PRO A 209 -20.89 14.52 -14.98
C PRO A 209 -20.81 14.53 -13.45
N ALA A 210 -20.11 15.53 -12.90
CA ALA A 210 -20.32 16.03 -11.56
C ALA A 210 -21.72 16.68 -11.49
N VAL A 211 -22.75 15.85 -11.28
CA VAL A 211 -24.14 16.33 -11.14
C VAL A 211 -24.34 16.88 -9.73
N HIS A 212 -24.75 18.15 -9.67
CA HIS A 212 -25.19 18.80 -8.45
C HIS A 212 -26.71 18.83 -8.44
N VAL A 213 -27.32 17.91 -7.69
CA VAL A 213 -28.72 18.07 -7.23
C VAL A 213 -28.68 19.08 -6.08
N VAL A 214 -29.02 20.33 -6.38
CA VAL A 214 -28.85 21.46 -5.45
C VAL A 214 -29.97 21.48 -4.39
N VAL A 215 -31.17 21.07 -4.79
CA VAL A 215 -32.33 20.96 -3.90
C VAL A 215 -33.03 19.63 -4.17
N SER A 216 -33.01 18.73 -3.18
CA SER A 216 -33.80 17.49 -3.15
C SER A 216 -34.70 17.48 -1.91
N ALA A 217 -35.99 17.20 -2.09
CA ALA A 217 -36.90 16.95 -0.99
C ALA A 217 -36.73 15.52 -0.42
N PRO A 218 -37.21 15.28 0.82
CA PRO A 218 -37.13 13.98 1.49
C PRO A 218 -37.55 12.75 0.67
N GLU A 219 -38.56 12.96 -0.18
CA GLU A 219 -39.28 11.98 -0.96
C GLU A 219 -38.81 11.83 -2.42
N ASP A 220 -37.92 12.70 -2.91
CA ASP A 220 -37.49 12.72 -4.31
C ASP A 220 -36.75 11.42 -4.69
N GLN A 221 -37.37 10.59 -5.54
CA GLN A 221 -36.92 9.22 -5.82
C GLN A 221 -36.46 9.02 -7.27
N ALA A 222 -35.26 8.43 -7.42
CA ALA A 222 -34.84 7.78 -8.66
C ALA A 222 -35.03 6.26 -8.52
N LEU A 223 -35.81 5.67 -9.43
CA LEU A 223 -36.15 4.26 -9.43
C LEU A 223 -35.79 3.63 -10.78
N ASN A 224 -34.93 2.61 -10.76
CA ASN A 224 -34.68 1.76 -11.93
C ASN A 224 -35.14 0.32 -11.66
N LEU A 225 -36.16 -0.11 -12.38
CA LEU A 225 -36.65 -1.49 -12.46
C LEU A 225 -36.36 -2.13 -13.84
N GLY A 226 -36.12 -1.29 -14.86
CA GLY A 226 -35.86 -1.70 -16.24
C GLY A 226 -34.37 -1.79 -16.58
N GLY A 227 -34.07 -1.69 -17.87
CA GLY A 227 -32.71 -1.74 -18.40
C GLY A 227 -32.16 -0.37 -18.77
N ILE A 228 -30.90 -0.11 -18.39
CA ILE A 228 -30.09 1.01 -18.89
C ILE A 228 -28.81 0.40 -19.48
N VAL A 229 -28.55 0.65 -20.75
CA VAL A 229 -27.38 0.15 -21.49
C VAL A 229 -26.65 1.32 -22.14
N ALA A 230 -25.51 1.69 -21.58
CA ALA A 230 -24.60 2.71 -22.10
C ALA A 230 -23.21 2.10 -22.30
N ALA A 231 -23.12 1.05 -23.11
CA ALA A 231 -21.89 0.27 -23.31
C ALA A 231 -20.69 1.17 -23.70
N GLY A 232 -19.60 1.13 -22.95
CA GLY A 232 -18.43 2.02 -23.11
C GLY A 232 -18.68 3.51 -22.80
N GLY A 233 -19.88 3.85 -22.33
CA GLY A 233 -20.32 5.20 -21.97
C GLY A 233 -20.48 5.36 -20.46
N ARG A 234 -21.39 6.24 -20.03
CA ARG A 234 -21.58 6.58 -18.61
C ARG A 234 -23.04 6.50 -18.19
N VAL A 235 -23.27 6.05 -16.95
CA VAL A 235 -24.60 6.07 -16.32
C VAL A 235 -24.56 6.78 -14.98
N GLY A 236 -25.46 7.75 -14.81
CA GLY A 236 -25.70 8.47 -13.57
C GLY A 236 -27.12 8.25 -13.06
N ILE A 237 -27.28 7.89 -11.79
CA ILE A 237 -28.59 7.87 -11.12
C ILE A 237 -28.45 8.65 -9.82
N TYR A 238 -29.22 9.72 -9.68
CA TYR A 238 -29.12 10.70 -8.60
C TYR A 238 -30.49 10.93 -7.95
N GLY A 239 -30.55 11.08 -6.63
CA GLY A 239 -31.81 11.38 -5.92
C GLY A 239 -31.64 11.65 -4.43
N ALA A 240 -32.74 11.89 -3.71
CA ALA A 240 -32.74 11.75 -2.26
C ALA A 240 -32.80 10.27 -1.87
N LEU A 241 -33.70 9.54 -2.53
CA LEU A 241 -33.82 8.09 -2.47
C LEU A 241 -33.44 7.51 -3.85
N LEU A 242 -32.67 6.43 -3.85
CA LEU A 242 -32.34 5.66 -5.04
C LEU A 242 -32.68 4.20 -4.77
N SER A 243 -33.54 3.61 -5.60
CA SER A 243 -33.80 2.16 -5.62
C SER A 243 -33.45 1.61 -7.00
N GLN A 244 -32.64 0.55 -7.01
CA GLN A 244 -32.17 -0.13 -8.20
C GLN A 244 -32.46 -1.63 -8.06
N ARG A 245 -33.23 -2.17 -9.01
CA ARG A 245 -33.63 -3.59 -9.10
C ARG A 245 -33.52 -4.16 -10.52
N GLY A 246 -33.14 -3.33 -11.49
CA GLY A 246 -32.96 -3.73 -12.89
C GLY A 246 -31.50 -3.77 -13.28
N THR A 247 -31.23 -3.66 -14.58
CA THR A 247 -29.86 -3.68 -15.12
C THR A 247 -29.37 -2.27 -15.41
N VAL A 248 -28.17 -1.94 -14.94
CA VAL A 248 -27.37 -0.81 -15.42
C VAL A 248 -26.05 -1.37 -15.96
N ASN A 249 -25.84 -1.24 -17.26
CA ASN A 249 -24.65 -1.76 -17.95
C ASN A 249 -23.93 -0.63 -18.69
N ALA A 250 -22.64 -0.47 -18.38
CA ALA A 250 -21.69 0.38 -19.08
C ALA A 250 -20.48 -0.43 -19.61
N ASP A 251 -20.63 -1.75 -19.77
CA ASP A 251 -19.55 -2.64 -20.20
C ASP A 251 -19.00 -2.23 -21.58
N SER A 252 -17.71 -2.48 -21.80
CA SER A 252 -17.05 -2.27 -23.08
C SER A 252 -16.15 -3.45 -23.43
N ALA A 253 -16.03 -3.75 -24.72
CA ALA A 253 -15.01 -4.65 -25.25
C ALA A 253 -13.79 -3.90 -25.80
N ALA A 254 -13.81 -2.56 -25.79
CA ALA A 254 -12.72 -1.73 -26.30
C ALA A 254 -11.76 -1.33 -25.18
N VAL A 255 -10.46 -1.53 -25.42
CA VAL A 255 -9.38 -1.15 -24.49
C VAL A 255 -9.40 0.36 -24.25
N GLY A 256 -9.44 0.78 -22.97
CA GLY A 256 -9.41 2.19 -22.56
C GLY A 256 -10.74 2.96 -22.71
N ALA A 257 -11.81 2.31 -23.17
CA ALA A 257 -13.16 2.87 -23.11
C ALA A 257 -13.74 2.62 -21.71
N ASN A 258 -13.36 3.47 -20.75
CA ASN A 258 -13.63 3.28 -19.33
C ASN A 258 -15.11 3.54 -18.98
N GLY A 259 -15.93 2.49 -19.07
CA GLY A 259 -17.32 2.53 -18.63
C GLY A 259 -17.43 2.99 -17.17
N ARG A 260 -18.34 3.93 -16.88
CA ARG A 260 -18.46 4.49 -15.53
C ARG A 260 -19.92 4.61 -15.08
N ILE A 261 -20.21 4.08 -13.89
CA ILE A 261 -21.52 4.14 -13.26
C ILE A 261 -21.42 4.89 -11.93
N VAL A 262 -22.30 5.88 -11.73
CA VAL A 262 -22.42 6.62 -10.47
C VAL A 262 -23.87 6.57 -9.99
N LEU A 263 -24.10 5.88 -8.87
CA LEU A 263 -25.37 5.81 -8.15
C LEU A 263 -25.22 6.67 -6.89
N LYS A 264 -25.88 7.83 -6.80
CA LYS A 264 -25.69 8.81 -5.71
C LYS A 264 -27.01 9.26 -5.09
N ALA A 265 -27.28 8.80 -3.88
CA ALA A 265 -28.36 9.30 -3.04
C ALA A 265 -27.85 10.37 -2.05
N SER A 266 -28.66 11.39 -1.75
CA SER A 266 -28.42 12.25 -0.58
C SER A 266 -28.81 11.56 0.73
N ARG A 267 -29.63 10.50 0.66
CA ARG A 267 -30.01 9.64 1.80
C ARG A 267 -29.69 8.18 1.52
N THR A 268 -30.58 7.40 0.91
CA THR A 268 -30.41 5.95 0.81
C THR A 268 -30.21 5.54 -0.64
N ALA A 269 -29.06 4.91 -0.93
CA ALA A 269 -28.84 4.16 -2.15
C ALA A 269 -29.07 2.68 -1.86
N LEU A 270 -30.15 2.14 -2.42
CA LEU A 270 -30.63 0.78 -2.17
C LEU A 270 -30.59 -0.03 -3.48
N LEU A 271 -29.76 -1.08 -3.50
CA LEU A 271 -29.69 -2.06 -4.58
C LEU A 271 -30.32 -3.35 -4.05
N GLU A 272 -31.34 -3.86 -4.74
CA GLU A 272 -32.18 -4.97 -4.24
C GLU A 272 -32.20 -6.15 -5.21
N ALA A 273 -33.06 -7.13 -4.94
CA ALA A 273 -33.24 -8.29 -5.82
C ALA A 273 -33.47 -7.91 -7.28
N GLY A 274 -32.66 -8.50 -8.17
CA GLY A 274 -32.61 -8.21 -9.61
C GLY A 274 -31.56 -7.16 -10.01
N SER A 275 -31.00 -6.39 -9.07
CA SER A 275 -29.98 -5.38 -9.36
C SER A 275 -28.71 -5.98 -9.96
N VAL A 276 -28.42 -5.63 -11.22
CA VAL A 276 -27.13 -5.89 -11.86
C VAL A 276 -26.53 -4.57 -12.33
N THR A 277 -25.39 -4.20 -11.74
CA THR A 277 -24.67 -2.95 -12.07
C THR A 277 -23.28 -3.31 -12.58
N SER A 278 -23.03 -3.16 -13.88
CA SER A 278 -21.83 -3.69 -14.55
C SER A 278 -21.10 -2.62 -15.37
N ALA A 279 -19.82 -2.39 -15.08
CA ALA A 279 -18.92 -1.49 -15.82
C ALA A 279 -17.55 -2.17 -16.02
N ARG A 280 -17.53 -3.30 -16.73
CA ARG A 280 -16.29 -3.99 -17.12
C ARG A 280 -15.74 -3.43 -18.42
N SER A 281 -14.44 -3.19 -18.49
CA SER A 281 -13.78 -2.82 -19.74
C SER A 281 -12.33 -3.31 -19.72
N PRO A 282 -11.75 -3.75 -20.85
CA PRO A 282 -10.33 -4.06 -20.91
C PRO A 282 -9.48 -2.84 -20.50
N GLY A 283 -8.68 -3.02 -19.45
CA GLY A 283 -7.87 -1.97 -18.82
C GLY A 283 -8.62 -0.91 -17.99
N GLY A 284 -9.91 -1.07 -17.65
CA GLY A 284 -10.61 -0.04 -16.87
C GLY A 284 -12.08 -0.32 -16.52
N GLY A 285 -12.70 0.61 -15.80
CA GLY A 285 -14.14 0.60 -15.53
C GLY A 285 -14.48 0.77 -14.06
N ASP A 286 -15.37 1.71 -13.74
CA ASP A 286 -15.66 2.16 -12.38
C ASP A 286 -17.14 2.09 -12.02
N VAL A 287 -17.44 1.60 -10.82
CA VAL A 287 -18.77 1.75 -10.20
C VAL A 287 -18.65 2.50 -8.86
N GLN A 288 -19.41 3.57 -8.70
CA GLN A 288 -19.50 4.30 -7.43
C GLN A 288 -20.94 4.27 -6.90
N VAL A 289 -21.13 3.80 -5.67
CA VAL A 289 -22.40 3.84 -4.96
C VAL A 289 -22.24 4.70 -3.71
N LEU A 290 -22.89 5.86 -3.73
CA LEU A 290 -22.78 6.89 -2.70
C LEU A 290 -24.14 7.15 -2.05
N GLY A 291 -24.16 7.29 -0.72
CA GLY A 291 -25.36 7.59 0.05
C GLY A 291 -25.05 8.31 1.36
N GLY A 292 -26.09 8.77 2.05
CA GLY A 292 -26.08 8.83 3.52
C GLY A 292 -26.10 7.43 4.14
N GLN A 293 -26.74 6.47 3.45
CA GLN A 293 -26.77 5.04 3.71
C GLN A 293 -26.64 4.30 2.37
N VAL A 294 -25.90 3.19 2.34
CA VAL A 294 -25.77 2.31 1.16
C VAL A 294 -26.16 0.90 1.58
N THR A 295 -27.05 0.26 0.84
CA THR A 295 -27.53 -1.09 1.16
C THR A 295 -27.66 -1.93 -0.11
N LEU A 296 -27.03 -3.10 -0.10
CA LEU A 296 -27.16 -4.14 -1.13
C LEU A 296 -27.92 -5.31 -0.48
N THR A 297 -29.03 -5.73 -1.08
CA THR A 297 -29.87 -6.85 -0.60
C THR A 297 -30.25 -7.81 -1.72
N GLY A 298 -30.77 -8.99 -1.38
CA GLY A 298 -31.47 -9.87 -2.32
C GLY A 298 -30.65 -10.35 -3.51
N GLU A 299 -29.37 -10.70 -3.32
CA GLU A 299 -28.43 -11.08 -4.38
C GLU A 299 -28.06 -9.97 -5.39
N ALA A 300 -28.24 -8.70 -5.04
CA ALA A 300 -27.71 -7.57 -5.82
C ALA A 300 -26.22 -7.73 -6.18
N ARG A 301 -25.87 -7.42 -7.43
CA ARG A 301 -24.50 -7.57 -7.97
C ARG A 301 -23.94 -6.26 -8.50
N ILE A 302 -22.70 -5.98 -8.13
CA ILE A 302 -21.84 -4.95 -8.73
C ILE A 302 -20.63 -5.65 -9.37
N ASP A 303 -20.30 -5.28 -10.60
CA ASP A 303 -19.18 -5.82 -11.38
C ASP A 303 -18.46 -4.65 -12.09
N ALA A 304 -17.13 -4.54 -11.92
CA ALA A 304 -16.34 -3.42 -12.44
C ALA A 304 -14.97 -3.89 -12.96
N GLY A 305 -14.47 -3.26 -14.03
CA GLY A 305 -13.18 -3.65 -14.62
C GLY A 305 -11.94 -3.15 -13.88
N ALA A 306 -12.08 -2.14 -13.00
CA ALA A 306 -10.97 -1.60 -12.22
C ALA A 306 -11.35 -1.23 -10.77
N GLY A 307 -12.48 -0.55 -10.55
CA GLY A 307 -12.78 0.05 -9.25
C GLY A 307 -14.25 -0.01 -8.82
N VAL A 308 -14.48 -0.38 -7.55
CA VAL A 308 -15.77 -0.16 -6.89
C VAL A 308 -15.59 0.70 -5.63
N LEU A 309 -16.38 1.77 -5.52
CA LEU A 309 -16.45 2.61 -4.31
C LEU A 309 -17.84 2.53 -3.69
N LEU A 310 -17.95 2.02 -2.47
CA LEU A 310 -19.16 2.07 -1.64
C LEU A 310 -18.95 3.08 -0.52
N LYS A 311 -19.65 4.22 -0.59
CA LYS A 311 -19.45 5.35 0.33
C LYS A 311 -20.74 5.80 1.00
N ALA A 312 -20.76 5.74 2.33
CA ALA A 312 -21.78 6.38 3.15
C ALA A 312 -21.30 7.77 3.63
N ALA A 313 -22.22 8.60 4.12
CA ALA A 313 -21.89 9.85 4.80
C ALA A 313 -21.37 9.59 6.23
N ALA A 314 -20.93 10.65 6.92
CA ALA A 314 -20.65 10.59 8.35
C ALA A 314 -21.89 10.12 9.13
N GLY A 315 -21.71 9.20 10.09
CA GLY A 315 -22.76 8.44 10.78
C GLY A 315 -23.42 7.33 9.95
N GLY A 316 -23.12 7.25 8.65
CA GLY A 316 -23.73 6.33 7.70
C GLY A 316 -23.20 4.90 7.75
N GLN A 317 -23.95 3.98 7.14
CA GLN A 317 -23.63 2.57 7.00
C GLN A 317 -23.50 2.17 5.51
N VAL A 318 -22.55 1.27 5.22
CA VAL A 318 -22.62 0.37 4.06
C VAL A 318 -23.04 -1.01 4.55
N ALA A 319 -24.09 -1.58 3.96
CA ALA A 319 -24.64 -2.88 4.32
C ALA A 319 -24.73 -3.78 3.08
N MET A 320 -24.32 -5.03 3.22
CA MET A 320 -24.43 -6.08 2.21
C MET A 320 -25.07 -7.31 2.86
N ASP A 321 -26.22 -7.76 2.36
CA ASP A 321 -26.82 -9.02 2.81
C ASP A 321 -26.12 -10.24 2.20
N ALA A 322 -26.38 -11.42 2.78
CA ALA A 322 -25.94 -12.70 2.22
C ALA A 322 -26.42 -12.88 0.77
N GLY A 323 -25.58 -13.50 -0.06
CA GLY A 323 -25.83 -13.71 -1.49
C GLY A 323 -25.54 -12.51 -2.40
N THR A 324 -25.31 -11.31 -1.85
CA THR A 324 -24.85 -10.16 -2.65
C THR A 324 -23.39 -10.33 -3.09
N LEU A 325 -23.01 -9.69 -4.19
CA LEU A 325 -21.66 -9.74 -4.76
C LEU A 325 -21.19 -8.33 -5.13
N VAL A 326 -19.99 -7.97 -4.67
CA VAL A 326 -19.22 -6.85 -5.22
C VAL A 326 -17.95 -7.42 -5.83
N HIS A 327 -17.81 -7.31 -7.15
CA HIS A 327 -16.63 -7.74 -7.89
C HIS A 327 -15.91 -6.55 -8.54
N ALA A 328 -14.58 -6.57 -8.47
CA ALA A 328 -13.70 -5.74 -9.29
C ALA A 328 -12.62 -6.63 -9.92
N GLY A 329 -12.54 -6.70 -11.24
CA GLY A 329 -11.63 -7.60 -11.95
C GLY A 329 -11.19 -7.04 -13.29
N GLY A 330 -9.87 -6.87 -13.46
CA GLY A 330 -9.26 -6.34 -14.69
C GLY A 330 -8.42 -7.37 -15.44
N ASP A 331 -7.86 -6.95 -16.58
CA ASP A 331 -6.90 -7.76 -17.34
C ASP A 331 -5.62 -8.05 -16.54
N ALA A 332 -4.86 -9.05 -16.98
CA ALA A 332 -3.59 -9.43 -16.36
C ALA A 332 -2.62 -8.23 -16.26
N GLY A 333 -2.32 -7.80 -15.02
CA GLY A 333 -1.48 -6.65 -14.71
C GLY A 333 -2.22 -5.43 -14.17
N ALA A 334 -3.56 -5.39 -14.26
CA ALA A 334 -4.37 -4.45 -13.50
C ALA A 334 -4.45 -4.87 -12.03
N MET A 335 -4.46 -3.89 -11.13
CA MET A 335 -4.66 -4.05 -9.68
C MET A 335 -6.07 -3.56 -9.32
N PRO A 336 -7.10 -4.42 -9.33
CA PRO A 336 -8.46 -3.98 -9.04
C PRO A 336 -8.62 -3.55 -7.58
N GLN A 337 -9.56 -2.63 -7.31
CA GLN A 337 -9.79 -2.09 -5.97
C GLN A 337 -11.28 -2.06 -5.59
N VAL A 338 -11.60 -2.45 -4.35
CA VAL A 338 -12.91 -2.21 -3.74
C VAL A 338 -12.73 -1.38 -2.47
N SER A 339 -13.34 -0.20 -2.40
CA SER A 339 -13.20 0.71 -1.28
C SER A 339 -14.52 0.93 -0.54
N PHE A 340 -14.49 0.70 0.77
CA PHE A 340 -15.57 0.99 1.71
C PHE A 340 -15.21 2.24 2.52
N VAL A 341 -16.07 3.25 2.43
CA VAL A 341 -15.92 4.53 3.17
C VAL A 341 -17.20 4.78 3.97
N ALA A 342 -17.24 4.32 5.23
CA ALA A 342 -18.43 4.42 6.08
C ALA A 342 -18.08 4.32 7.57
N ASP A 343 -18.94 4.85 8.43
CA ASP A 343 -18.77 4.74 9.87
C ASP A 343 -19.25 3.39 10.44
N HIS A 344 -20.06 2.69 9.67
CA HIS A 344 -20.48 1.31 9.93
C HIS A 344 -20.40 0.50 8.63
N VAL A 345 -19.85 -0.71 8.67
CA VAL A 345 -19.84 -1.64 7.54
C VAL A 345 -20.38 -2.99 8.02
N ARG A 346 -21.25 -3.62 7.23
CA ARG A 346 -21.69 -5.01 7.44
C ARG A 346 -21.56 -5.79 6.14
N LEU A 347 -20.73 -6.83 6.14
CA LEU A 347 -20.43 -7.69 4.98
C LEU A 347 -21.05 -9.08 5.16
N GLY A 348 -22.28 -9.26 4.69
CA GLY A 348 -22.91 -10.58 4.55
C GLY A 348 -22.66 -11.24 3.20
N GLY A 349 -22.44 -10.45 2.14
CA GLY A 349 -22.15 -10.93 0.78
C GLY A 349 -20.65 -10.99 0.45
N LYS A 350 -20.31 -11.58 -0.70
CA LYS A 350 -18.92 -11.72 -1.16
C LYS A 350 -18.38 -10.38 -1.69
N VAL A 351 -17.15 -10.05 -1.33
CA VAL A 351 -16.32 -9.04 -2.00
C VAL A 351 -15.19 -9.77 -2.71
N ASP A 352 -15.00 -9.53 -4.01
CA ASP A 352 -14.13 -10.33 -4.86
C ASP A 352 -13.26 -9.46 -5.76
N THR A 353 -11.94 -9.59 -5.66
CA THR A 353 -10.98 -8.89 -6.50
C THR A 353 -10.15 -9.81 -7.40
N GLY A 354 -10.62 -11.05 -7.65
CA GLY A 354 -9.90 -12.04 -8.46
C GLY A 354 -8.61 -12.55 -7.82
N GLY A 355 -8.42 -12.33 -6.51
CA GLY A 355 -7.23 -12.75 -5.76
C GLY A 355 -5.95 -11.93 -6.03
N ASN A 356 -6.00 -10.90 -6.88
CA ASN A 356 -4.85 -10.04 -7.21
C ASN A 356 -5.05 -8.55 -6.86
N GLY A 357 -6.23 -8.16 -6.37
CA GLY A 357 -6.54 -6.78 -6.01
C GLY A 357 -6.57 -6.48 -4.51
N PHE A 358 -6.99 -5.25 -4.21
CA PHE A 358 -7.00 -4.65 -2.87
C PHE A 358 -8.42 -4.36 -2.40
N VAL A 359 -8.70 -4.56 -1.11
CA VAL A 359 -9.94 -4.10 -0.47
C VAL A 359 -9.63 -3.16 0.69
N SER A 360 -10.20 -1.95 0.69
CA SER A 360 -9.90 -0.93 1.71
C SER A 360 -11.11 -0.58 2.58
N PHE A 361 -10.92 -0.44 3.89
CA PHE A 361 -11.93 -0.01 4.87
C PHE A 361 -11.49 1.27 5.59
N THR A 362 -12.27 2.34 5.43
CA THR A 362 -12.00 3.65 6.06
C THR A 362 -13.29 4.27 6.62
N THR A 363 -13.15 5.12 7.63
CA THR A 363 -14.28 5.82 8.25
C THR A 363 -14.69 7.04 7.42
N ALA A 364 -15.99 7.38 7.44
CA ALA A 364 -16.49 8.61 6.82
C ALA A 364 -16.30 9.82 7.75
N SER A 365 -16.38 9.62 9.06
CA SER A 365 -15.99 10.58 10.09
C SER A 365 -14.49 10.51 10.38
N ALA A 366 -13.83 11.67 10.34
CA ALA A 366 -12.44 11.80 10.78
C ALA A 366 -12.30 11.47 12.28
N GLY A 367 -11.22 10.79 12.66
CA GLY A 367 -10.94 10.42 14.05
C GLY A 367 -11.79 9.28 14.64
N ARG A 368 -12.81 8.78 13.91
CA ARG A 368 -13.60 7.62 14.35
C ARG A 368 -12.72 6.37 14.42
N PRO A 369 -12.63 5.65 15.55
CA PRO A 369 -11.83 4.42 15.64
C PRO A 369 -12.34 3.29 14.73
N ILE A 370 -11.47 2.34 14.41
CA ILE A 370 -11.82 1.08 13.73
C ILE A 370 -11.56 -0.09 14.69
N ALA A 371 -12.49 -1.04 14.77
CA ALA A 371 -12.41 -2.21 15.62
C ALA A 371 -12.55 -3.50 14.78
N LEU A 372 -11.52 -4.35 14.76
CA LEU A 372 -11.59 -5.68 14.19
C LEU A 372 -12.12 -6.67 15.23
N GLY A 373 -13.11 -7.47 14.84
CA GLY A 373 -13.87 -8.32 15.75
C GLY A 373 -15.00 -7.56 16.45
N ARG A 374 -14.72 -7.02 17.64
CA ARG A 374 -15.70 -6.38 18.53
C ARG A 374 -15.34 -4.92 18.80
N GLY A 375 -16.34 -4.06 18.73
CA GLY A 375 -16.28 -2.67 19.15
C GLY A 375 -17.65 -2.16 19.59
N ASP A 376 -17.73 -0.87 19.87
CA ASP A 376 -18.98 -0.19 20.22
C ASP A 376 -19.50 0.71 19.07
N ALA A 377 -20.62 1.38 19.27
CA ALA A 377 -21.26 2.25 18.27
C ALA A 377 -20.44 3.50 17.88
N SER A 378 -19.39 3.84 18.64
CA SER A 378 -18.43 4.89 18.28
C SER A 378 -17.35 4.42 17.31
N SER A 379 -17.22 3.10 17.08
CA SER A 379 -16.22 2.50 16.19
C SER A 379 -16.81 1.94 14.89
N LEU A 380 -16.03 1.95 13.81
CA LEU A 380 -16.29 1.10 12.65
C LEU A 380 -15.92 -0.34 13.01
N VAL A 381 -16.91 -1.22 13.16
CA VAL A 381 -16.68 -2.63 13.51
C VAL A 381 -16.56 -3.50 12.25
N LEU A 382 -15.44 -4.23 12.11
CA LEU A 382 -15.16 -5.19 11.05
C LEU A 382 -15.08 -6.60 11.66
N ALA A 383 -16.18 -7.35 11.64
CA ALA A 383 -16.23 -8.69 12.21
C ALA A 383 -15.51 -9.73 11.34
N GLN A 384 -14.86 -10.72 11.98
CA GLN A 384 -14.14 -11.82 11.30
C GLN A 384 -14.98 -12.51 10.22
N ALA A 385 -16.27 -12.80 10.48
CA ALA A 385 -17.16 -13.44 9.50
C ALA A 385 -17.40 -12.58 8.26
N GLY A 386 -17.32 -11.24 8.37
CA GLY A 386 -17.42 -10.33 7.24
C GLY A 386 -16.12 -10.19 6.47
N LEU A 387 -14.98 -10.16 7.17
CA LEU A 387 -13.64 -10.15 6.55
C LEU A 387 -13.36 -11.48 5.82
N ALA A 388 -13.88 -12.61 6.30
CA ALA A 388 -13.79 -13.90 5.63
C ALA A 388 -14.60 -13.99 4.32
N ASN A 389 -15.50 -13.04 4.05
CA ASN A 389 -16.21 -12.94 2.77
C ASN A 389 -15.42 -12.14 1.71
N VAL A 390 -14.21 -11.67 2.03
CA VAL A 390 -13.34 -10.87 1.16
C VAL A 390 -12.28 -11.76 0.50
N ASP A 391 -12.30 -11.79 -0.83
CA ASP A 391 -11.37 -12.54 -1.68
C ASP A 391 -10.43 -11.54 -2.39
N ALA A 392 -9.25 -11.35 -1.80
CA ALA A 392 -8.29 -10.33 -2.21
C ALA A 392 -6.85 -10.70 -1.87
N TRP A 393 -5.91 -10.10 -2.58
CA TRP A 393 -4.49 -10.21 -2.25
C TRP A 393 -4.19 -9.49 -0.92
N GLU A 394 -4.80 -8.32 -0.71
CA GLU A 394 -4.54 -7.47 0.44
C GLU A 394 -5.81 -6.76 0.94
N ILE A 395 -5.99 -6.72 2.26
CA ILE A 395 -7.00 -5.91 2.95
C ILE A 395 -6.29 -4.77 3.69
N ASN A 396 -6.67 -3.54 3.34
CA ASN A 396 -6.24 -2.31 3.99
C ASN A 396 -7.30 -1.81 4.97
N VAL A 397 -6.94 -1.60 6.23
CA VAL A 397 -7.80 -1.02 7.26
C VAL A 397 -7.20 0.28 7.77
N GLY A 398 -7.96 1.37 7.65
CA GLY A 398 -7.43 2.71 7.83
C GLY A 398 -6.63 3.15 6.60
N ASN A 399 -5.65 4.02 6.82
CA ASN A 399 -4.62 4.48 5.89
C ASN A 399 -3.68 5.45 6.61
N SER A 400 -2.57 5.83 5.97
CA SER A 400 -1.63 6.85 6.48
C SER A 400 -2.22 8.26 6.77
N ALA A 401 -3.49 8.53 6.44
CA ALA A 401 -4.21 9.75 6.80
C ALA A 401 -5.23 9.57 7.94
N HIS A 402 -5.58 8.33 8.31
CA HIS A 402 -6.56 8.01 9.33
C HIS A 402 -6.06 8.43 10.72
N THR A 403 -6.94 8.98 11.56
CA THR A 403 -6.57 9.54 12.88
C THR A 403 -7.26 8.86 14.06
N GLY A 404 -8.18 7.92 13.82
CA GLY A 404 -8.77 7.09 14.87
C GLY A 404 -7.84 5.93 15.24
N GLY A 405 -7.93 5.42 16.47
CA GLY A 405 -7.21 4.20 16.83
C GLY A 405 -7.73 2.98 16.07
N ILE A 406 -6.88 1.97 15.85
CA ILE A 406 -7.29 0.65 15.35
C ILE A 406 -7.15 -0.35 16.49
N ALA A 407 -8.22 -1.07 16.82
CA ALA A 407 -8.24 -2.07 17.88
C ALA A 407 -8.59 -3.45 17.31
N VAL A 408 -7.83 -4.48 17.67
CA VAL A 408 -8.11 -5.88 17.29
C VAL A 408 -8.54 -6.63 18.55
N ALA A 409 -9.85 -6.71 18.75
CA ALA A 409 -10.45 -7.18 19.99
C ALA A 409 -10.69 -8.70 20.00
N ASP A 410 -11.17 -9.27 18.89
CA ASP A 410 -11.33 -10.72 18.71
C ASP A 410 -10.35 -11.27 17.67
N ALA A 411 -10.24 -12.59 17.57
CA ALA A 411 -9.29 -13.24 16.67
C ALA A 411 -9.66 -13.06 15.18
N ILE A 412 -8.65 -12.73 14.37
CA ILE A 412 -8.74 -12.55 12.92
C ILE A 412 -7.94 -13.64 12.20
N ALA A 413 -8.51 -14.24 11.16
CA ALA A 413 -7.88 -15.30 10.38
C ALA A 413 -8.22 -15.15 8.88
N LEU A 414 -7.21 -14.99 8.04
CA LEU A 414 -7.32 -14.78 6.60
C LEU A 414 -6.34 -15.73 5.90
N GLU A 415 -6.83 -16.73 5.15
CA GLU A 415 -5.98 -17.84 4.69
C GLU A 415 -5.01 -17.50 3.56
N ASN A 416 -5.39 -16.59 2.65
CA ASN A 416 -4.63 -16.28 1.43
C ASN A 416 -4.37 -14.76 1.22
N THR A 417 -4.68 -13.94 2.23
CA THR A 417 -4.74 -12.48 2.11
C THR A 417 -3.77 -11.83 3.09
N ALA A 418 -3.10 -10.76 2.64
CA ALA A 418 -2.32 -9.88 3.49
C ALA A 418 -3.24 -8.89 4.24
N LEU A 419 -2.85 -8.47 5.46
CA LEU A 419 -3.62 -7.52 6.27
C LEU A 419 -2.73 -6.34 6.67
N PHE A 420 -3.17 -5.14 6.28
CA PHE A 420 -2.49 -3.89 6.52
C PHE A 420 -3.36 -3.02 7.44
N LEU A 421 -2.86 -2.70 8.62
CA LEU A 421 -3.49 -1.80 9.59
C LEU A 421 -2.67 -0.51 9.62
N GLU A 422 -3.23 0.58 9.11
CA GLU A 422 -2.54 1.88 9.05
C GLU A 422 -3.34 2.99 9.74
N SER A 423 -2.73 3.68 10.69
CA SER A 423 -3.34 4.85 11.33
C SER A 423 -2.29 5.81 11.91
N ARG A 424 -2.70 7.04 12.22
CA ARG A 424 -1.97 7.96 13.12
C ARG A 424 -2.43 7.81 14.57
N GLY A 425 -3.60 7.23 14.82
CA GLY A 425 -4.01 6.79 16.14
C GLY A 425 -3.35 5.46 16.52
N ASP A 426 -3.36 5.12 17.80
CA ASP A 426 -2.75 3.88 18.30
C ASP A 426 -3.32 2.63 17.63
N ILE A 427 -2.46 1.65 17.37
CA ILE A 427 -2.86 0.32 16.92
C ILE A 427 -2.69 -0.64 18.10
N SER A 428 -3.79 -1.22 18.57
CA SER A 428 -3.82 -2.13 19.72
C SER A 428 -4.30 -3.51 19.30
N VAL A 429 -3.60 -4.56 19.72
CA VAL A 429 -3.94 -5.95 19.42
C VAL A 429 -4.11 -6.69 20.73
N ALA A 430 -5.32 -7.20 21.00
CA ALA A 430 -5.64 -7.97 22.20
C ALA A 430 -5.85 -9.47 21.91
N SER A 431 -5.89 -9.86 20.62
CA SER A 431 -6.25 -11.19 20.15
C SER A 431 -5.36 -11.66 18.99
N ALA A 432 -5.44 -12.95 18.64
CA ALA A 432 -4.68 -13.54 17.55
C ALA A 432 -5.01 -12.92 16.17
N MET A 433 -3.99 -12.72 15.34
CA MET A 433 -4.14 -12.36 13.92
C MET A 433 -3.34 -13.32 13.07
N ARG A 434 -3.99 -14.01 12.14
CA ARG A 434 -3.35 -14.95 11.21
C ARG A 434 -3.63 -14.55 9.76
N THR A 435 -2.58 -14.46 8.95
CA THR A 435 -2.65 -14.06 7.54
C THR A 435 -1.93 -15.06 6.64
N GLY A 436 -2.42 -15.23 5.42
CA GLY A 436 -1.75 -16.01 4.37
C GLY A 436 -0.54 -15.29 3.77
N GLY A 437 -0.55 -13.96 3.80
CA GLY A 437 0.51 -13.10 3.26
C GLY A 437 1.26 -12.31 4.34
N THR A 438 1.50 -11.03 4.08
CA THR A 438 2.12 -10.10 5.03
C THR A 438 1.09 -9.60 6.04
N LEU A 439 1.50 -9.48 7.30
CA LEU A 439 0.77 -8.75 8.34
C LEU A 439 1.55 -7.46 8.67
N TYR A 440 1.00 -6.32 8.25
CA TYR A 440 1.61 -5.00 8.39
C TYR A 440 0.82 -4.15 9.37
N LEU A 441 1.46 -3.67 10.43
CA LEU A 441 0.91 -2.69 11.36
C LEU A 441 1.79 -1.45 11.27
N ALA A 442 1.20 -0.30 10.92
CA ALA A 442 1.92 0.96 10.91
C ALA A 442 1.17 2.07 11.66
N ASN A 443 1.77 2.53 12.75
CA ASN A 443 1.50 3.88 13.20
C ASN A 443 2.22 4.87 12.26
N THR A 444 1.52 5.92 11.85
CA THR A 444 1.96 6.87 10.81
C THR A 444 2.16 8.29 11.34
N THR A 445 2.53 8.38 12.61
CA THR A 445 2.98 9.59 13.30
C THR A 445 4.02 9.21 14.37
N SER A 446 4.71 10.20 14.94
CA SER A 446 5.69 9.98 16.02
C SER A 446 5.08 9.96 17.42
N ALA A 447 3.76 10.20 17.53
CA ALA A 447 3.05 10.36 18.79
C ALA A 447 2.08 9.21 19.13
N GLY A 448 1.93 8.23 18.23
CA GLY A 448 1.06 7.08 18.42
C GLY A 448 1.87 5.79 18.48
N ARG A 449 1.25 4.74 19.03
CA ARG A 449 1.92 3.50 19.44
C ARG A 449 1.36 2.27 18.72
N ILE A 450 2.17 1.21 18.58
CA ILE A 450 1.70 -0.15 18.37
C ILE A 450 1.78 -0.90 19.70
N VAL A 451 0.65 -1.43 20.19
CA VAL A 451 0.57 -2.17 21.46
C VAL A 451 0.09 -3.59 21.18
N LEU A 452 0.94 -4.58 21.43
CA LEU A 452 0.57 -5.99 21.42
C LEU A 452 0.30 -6.43 22.86
N GLY A 453 -0.98 -6.55 23.22
CA GLY A 453 -1.40 -6.98 24.54
C GLY A 453 -1.16 -8.47 24.78
N ALA A 454 -1.23 -8.94 26.04
CA ALA A 454 -0.88 -10.31 26.42
C ALA A 454 -1.71 -11.45 25.76
N GLY A 455 -2.77 -11.14 25.00
CA GLY A 455 -3.53 -12.10 24.17
C GLY A 455 -3.20 -12.04 22.67
N ALA A 456 -2.30 -11.16 22.24
CA ALA A 456 -1.88 -11.00 20.86
C ALA A 456 -1.05 -12.21 20.40
N ALA A 457 -1.44 -12.79 19.27
CA ALA A 457 -0.66 -13.83 18.60
C ALA A 457 -0.64 -13.55 17.11
N LEU A 458 0.39 -12.83 16.66
CA LEU A 458 0.57 -12.42 15.27
C LEU A 458 1.20 -13.56 14.47
N ALA A 459 0.63 -13.92 13.32
CA ALA A 459 1.23 -14.86 12.39
C ALA A 459 0.96 -14.53 10.91
N GLY A 460 1.96 -14.77 10.08
CA GLY A 460 1.91 -14.59 8.63
C GLY A 460 3.22 -15.05 7.98
N GLN A 461 3.33 -14.89 6.65
CA GLN A 461 4.61 -15.14 5.96
C GLN A 461 5.69 -14.18 6.44
N ARG A 462 5.32 -12.90 6.58
CA ARG A 462 6.12 -11.83 7.15
C ARG A 462 5.26 -10.97 8.07
N VAL A 463 5.80 -10.59 9.24
CA VAL A 463 5.19 -9.60 10.12
C VAL A 463 6.03 -8.33 10.09
N ILE A 464 5.38 -7.17 9.97
CA ILE A 464 6.03 -5.86 10.00
C ILE A 464 5.31 -5.00 11.03
N LEU A 465 6.06 -4.53 12.03
CA LEU A 465 5.60 -3.51 12.98
C LEU A 465 6.35 -2.22 12.65
N ARG A 466 5.63 -1.13 12.40
CA ARG A 466 6.21 0.17 12.08
C ARG A 466 5.64 1.27 12.96
N SER A 467 6.43 1.77 13.90
CA SER A 467 6.01 2.83 14.83
C SER A 467 7.22 3.46 15.49
N ASP A 468 7.13 4.72 15.92
CA ASP A 468 8.20 5.31 16.74
C ASP A 468 8.14 4.82 18.20
N ASP A 469 7.02 4.20 18.60
CA ASP A 469 6.81 3.54 19.89
C ASP A 469 6.09 2.19 19.70
N VAL A 470 6.66 1.11 20.26
CA VAL A 470 6.10 -0.25 20.24
C VAL A 470 6.03 -0.76 21.69
N ALA A 471 5.00 -1.55 22.00
CA ALA A 471 4.88 -2.33 23.23
C ALA A 471 4.59 -3.78 22.88
N ILE A 472 5.23 -4.71 23.57
CA ILE A 472 4.93 -6.14 23.47
C ILE A 472 4.75 -6.72 24.87
N ASP A 473 3.52 -6.93 25.32
CA ASP A 473 3.25 -7.50 26.63
C ASP A 473 3.91 -8.90 26.78
N PRO A 474 4.39 -9.30 27.98
CA PRO A 474 5.05 -10.60 28.22
C PRO A 474 4.24 -11.88 27.96
N GLY A 475 3.02 -11.79 27.42
CA GLY A 475 2.21 -12.92 26.94
C GLY A 475 1.91 -12.88 25.43
N ALA A 476 2.27 -11.80 24.74
CA ALA A 476 2.13 -11.69 23.29
C ALA A 476 3.09 -12.66 22.57
N GLY A 477 2.79 -12.98 21.32
CA GLY A 477 3.66 -13.77 20.45
C GLY A 477 3.64 -13.30 19.02
N ILE A 478 4.78 -13.37 18.34
CA ILE A 478 4.93 -13.05 16.92
C ILE A 478 5.61 -14.22 16.21
N GLY A 479 4.91 -14.87 15.28
CA GLY A 479 5.40 -16.05 14.55
C GLY A 479 5.40 -15.85 13.03
N ALA A 480 6.56 -15.74 12.39
CA ALA A 480 6.66 -15.57 10.94
C ALA A 480 7.96 -16.14 10.36
N GLY A 481 8.06 -16.25 9.03
CA GLY A 481 9.36 -16.52 8.38
C GLY A 481 10.33 -15.36 8.58
N ASP A 482 9.82 -14.13 8.52
CA ASP A 482 10.57 -12.89 8.67
C ASP A 482 9.79 -11.89 9.53
N VAL A 483 10.44 -11.25 10.50
CA VAL A 483 9.85 -10.22 11.37
C VAL A 483 10.68 -8.95 11.29
N ALA A 484 10.05 -7.85 10.89
CA ALA A 484 10.67 -6.51 10.86
C ALA A 484 9.99 -5.59 11.87
N ILE A 485 10.80 -4.91 12.69
CA ILE A 485 10.35 -3.91 13.66
C ILE A 485 11.12 -2.62 13.40
N ASP A 486 10.47 -1.67 12.75
CA ASP A 486 11.09 -0.44 12.24
C ASP A 486 10.40 0.82 12.79
N THR A 487 11.08 1.95 12.81
CA THR A 487 10.46 3.23 13.18
C THR A 487 9.52 3.74 12.08
N TYR A 488 8.56 4.58 12.45
CA TYR A 488 7.81 5.35 11.45
C TYR A 488 8.68 6.44 10.85
N SER A 489 9.27 7.27 11.72
CA SER A 489 10.17 8.35 11.38
C SER A 489 11.53 7.82 10.93
N ASP A 490 12.08 8.41 9.88
CA ASP A 490 13.39 8.03 9.35
C ASP A 490 14.55 8.49 10.25
N THR A 491 14.33 9.36 11.23
CA THR A 491 15.36 9.88 12.16
C THR A 491 15.16 9.50 13.62
N ALA A 492 14.06 8.83 14.00
CA ALA A 492 13.87 8.37 15.38
C ALA A 492 14.97 7.37 15.77
N ALA A 493 15.51 7.47 16.98
CA ALA A 493 16.56 6.57 17.44
C ALA A 493 15.96 5.28 18.03
N ILE A 494 16.45 4.13 17.60
CA ILE A 494 16.09 2.83 18.17
C ILE A 494 17.02 2.53 19.35
N THR A 495 16.42 2.24 20.51
CA THR A 495 17.15 1.89 21.73
C THR A 495 16.69 0.51 22.20
N LEU A 496 17.59 -0.43 22.48
CA LEU A 496 17.23 -1.82 22.81
C LEU A 496 17.77 -2.26 24.18
N GLY A 497 17.11 -3.25 24.78
CA GLY A 497 17.62 -4.05 25.91
C GLY A 497 17.39 -3.46 27.31
N ALA A 498 16.71 -2.32 27.45
CA ALA A 498 16.40 -1.70 28.75
C ALA A 498 14.90 -1.37 28.86
N GLY A 499 14.31 -1.47 30.06
CA GLY A 499 12.85 -1.35 30.28
C GLY A 499 12.22 0.04 30.11
N ALA A 500 12.96 1.01 29.56
CA ALA A 500 12.46 2.32 29.11
C ALA A 500 12.94 2.64 27.68
N ALA A 501 13.34 1.61 26.94
CA ALA A 501 13.84 1.70 25.58
C ALA A 501 12.71 1.44 24.56
N TYR A 502 13.06 1.30 23.28
CA TYR A 502 12.11 0.98 22.20
C TYR A 502 11.60 -0.46 22.31
N LEU A 503 12.49 -1.43 22.61
CA LEU A 503 12.13 -2.79 23.00
C LEU A 503 13.18 -3.40 23.95
N ASP A 504 12.76 -4.19 24.92
CA ASP A 504 13.66 -4.93 25.83
C ASP A 504 13.86 -6.43 25.46
N SER A 505 14.67 -7.14 26.26
CA SER A 505 14.92 -8.58 26.05
C SER A 505 13.65 -9.43 26.16
N ALA A 506 12.78 -9.18 27.15
CA ALA A 506 11.57 -9.97 27.36
C ALA A 506 10.58 -9.78 26.20
N GLU A 507 10.45 -8.55 25.70
CA GLU A 507 9.63 -8.21 24.54
C GLU A 507 10.13 -8.92 23.27
N LEU A 508 11.43 -8.81 22.97
CA LEU A 508 12.04 -9.46 21.80
C LEU A 508 12.07 -11.00 21.93
N ASN A 509 12.09 -11.54 23.15
CA ASN A 509 12.01 -12.98 23.41
C ASN A 509 10.65 -13.61 23.03
N THR A 510 9.60 -12.81 22.80
CA THR A 510 8.31 -13.28 22.29
C THR A 510 8.31 -13.64 20.79
N VAL A 511 9.38 -13.27 20.07
CA VAL A 511 9.45 -13.38 18.62
C VAL A 511 10.00 -14.75 18.18
N GLN A 512 9.17 -15.48 17.44
CA GLN A 512 9.48 -16.72 16.73
C GLN A 512 9.68 -16.39 15.25
N ALA A 513 10.92 -16.23 14.82
CA ALA A 513 11.23 -15.83 13.44
C ALA A 513 12.38 -16.62 12.82
N GLY A 514 12.33 -16.82 11.51
CA GLY A 514 13.49 -17.23 10.71
C GLY A 514 14.49 -16.10 10.47
N ARG A 515 14.07 -14.83 10.65
CA ARG A 515 14.92 -13.65 10.75
C ARG A 515 14.22 -12.57 11.57
N LEU A 516 14.93 -11.94 12.49
CA LEU A 516 14.45 -10.77 13.24
C LEU A 516 15.25 -9.54 12.85
N ALA A 517 14.57 -8.52 12.35
CA ALA A 517 15.17 -7.33 11.76
C ALA A 517 14.68 -6.06 12.44
N VAL A 518 15.60 -5.17 12.82
CA VAL A 518 15.30 -3.93 13.55
C VAL A 518 16.05 -2.75 12.91
N GLY A 519 15.30 -1.71 12.53
CA GLY A 519 15.85 -0.53 11.83
C GLY A 519 16.30 -0.81 10.39
N THR A 520 15.82 -1.89 9.79
CA THR A 520 16.20 -2.35 8.43
C THR A 520 15.41 -1.68 7.30
N ARG A 521 14.43 -0.84 7.62
CA ARG A 521 13.68 -0.02 6.65
C ARG A 521 14.63 0.80 5.75
N ASP A 522 14.36 0.75 4.44
CA ASP A 522 15.05 1.58 3.45
C ASP A 522 14.95 3.08 3.79
N GLY A 523 16.11 3.75 3.72
CA GLY A 523 16.22 5.18 4.01
C GLY A 523 16.18 5.56 5.50
N TYR A 524 16.20 4.59 6.42
CA TYR A 524 16.34 4.86 7.86
C TYR A 524 17.72 5.48 8.19
N ARG A 525 17.69 6.57 8.96
CA ARG A 525 18.83 7.42 9.35
C ARG A 525 18.92 7.63 10.88
N GLY A 526 18.11 6.95 11.69
CA GLY A 526 18.22 6.99 13.15
C GLY A 526 19.43 6.20 13.66
N LYS A 527 19.98 6.57 14.82
CA LYS A 527 20.97 5.72 15.52
C LYS A 527 20.26 4.49 16.07
N LEU A 528 20.91 3.32 16.00
CA LEU A 528 20.52 2.14 16.77
C LEU A 528 21.50 1.93 17.93
N THR A 529 20.99 1.76 19.15
CA THR A 529 21.80 1.52 20.35
C THR A 529 21.23 0.37 21.17
N VAL A 530 22.03 -0.66 21.46
CA VAL A 530 21.72 -1.64 22.52
C VAL A 530 22.26 -1.03 23.83
N THR A 531 21.39 -0.61 24.74
CA THR A 531 21.80 0.12 25.97
C THR A 531 21.75 -0.74 27.23
N GLY A 532 20.79 -1.65 27.33
CA GLY A 532 20.76 -2.68 28.37
C GLY A 532 21.20 -4.04 27.83
N ALA A 533 21.30 -5.04 28.69
CA ALA A 533 21.64 -6.39 28.27
C ALA A 533 20.52 -6.97 27.38
N LEU A 534 20.86 -7.24 26.12
CA LEU A 534 19.98 -7.89 25.15
C LEU A 534 20.36 -9.37 25.05
N ASP A 535 19.64 -10.23 25.76
CA ASP A 535 19.85 -11.67 25.78
C ASP A 535 18.73 -12.40 25.05
N LEU A 536 19.05 -12.85 23.85
CA LEU A 536 18.20 -13.63 22.96
C LEU A 536 18.72 -15.07 22.80
N SER A 537 19.66 -15.53 23.63
CA SER A 537 20.24 -16.88 23.47
C SER A 537 19.22 -18.00 23.73
N GLY A 538 18.18 -17.71 24.50
CA GLY A 538 17.03 -18.59 24.74
C GLY A 538 15.92 -18.49 23.69
N THR A 539 16.03 -17.60 22.69
CA THR A 539 14.94 -17.40 21.73
C THR A 539 14.77 -18.57 20.76
N PRO A 540 13.52 -18.84 20.34
CA PRO A 540 13.21 -19.56 19.11
C PRO A 540 13.31 -18.65 17.87
N ILE A 541 14.38 -17.84 17.74
CA ILE A 541 14.80 -17.32 16.43
C ILE A 541 15.43 -18.51 15.69
N ALA A 542 14.55 -19.37 15.14
CA ALA A 542 14.89 -20.74 14.75
C ALA A 542 15.67 -20.78 13.44
N GLY A 543 16.99 -20.55 13.52
CA GLY A 543 17.93 -20.76 12.43
C GLY A 543 18.30 -19.53 11.61
N GLY A 544 18.01 -18.30 12.07
CA GLY A 544 18.45 -17.12 11.31
C GLY A 544 18.53 -15.79 12.06
N MET A 545 19.78 -15.34 12.19
CA MET A 545 20.23 -13.95 12.06
C MET A 545 19.34 -12.83 12.64
N LEU A 546 19.76 -12.29 13.79
CA LEU A 546 19.37 -10.95 14.21
C LEU A 546 20.02 -9.92 13.29
N ALA A 547 19.24 -9.03 12.68
CA ALA A 547 19.73 -7.92 11.86
C ALA A 547 19.41 -6.57 12.52
N LEU A 548 20.44 -5.84 12.92
CA LEU A 548 20.33 -4.51 13.52
C LEU A 548 20.90 -3.46 12.55
N GLN A 549 20.10 -2.48 12.15
CA GLN A 549 20.51 -1.44 11.22
C GLN A 549 20.18 -0.03 11.73
N GLY A 550 21.02 0.94 11.37
CA GLY A 550 20.82 2.37 11.64
C GLY A 550 21.85 3.23 10.92
N ALA A 551 21.81 4.56 11.09
CA ALA A 551 22.87 5.43 10.57
C ALA A 551 24.23 5.12 11.21
N SER A 552 24.22 4.84 12.52
CA SER A 552 25.32 4.29 13.30
C SER A 552 24.78 3.26 14.27
N VAL A 553 25.57 2.23 14.61
CA VAL A 553 25.18 1.16 15.53
C VAL A 553 26.11 1.16 16.74
N ALA A 554 25.54 1.11 17.95
CA ALA A 554 26.29 1.09 19.20
C ALA A 554 25.83 -0.05 20.11
N ILE A 555 26.77 -0.86 20.59
CA ILE A 555 26.52 -1.98 21.52
C ILE A 555 27.05 -1.58 22.91
N ASP A 556 26.25 -0.80 23.63
CA ASP A 556 26.60 -0.22 24.92
C ASP A 556 26.24 -1.17 26.10
N GLY A 557 25.24 -2.04 25.89
CA GLY A 557 24.87 -3.18 26.73
C GLY A 557 25.18 -4.53 26.08
N ALA A 558 25.37 -5.57 26.89
CA ALA A 558 25.83 -6.88 26.39
C ALA A 558 24.82 -7.52 25.44
N LEU A 559 25.28 -7.97 24.27
CA LEU A 559 24.46 -8.60 23.24
C LEU A 559 24.75 -10.11 23.18
N ARG A 560 23.75 -10.94 23.45
CA ARG A 560 23.85 -12.42 23.35
C ARG A 560 22.81 -12.96 22.38
N VAL A 561 23.29 -13.63 21.35
CA VAL A 561 22.48 -14.32 20.34
C VAL A 561 23.09 -15.69 20.11
N LYS A 562 22.26 -16.73 19.99
CA LYS A 562 22.77 -18.10 19.82
C LYS A 562 23.42 -18.31 18.44
N ASP A 563 22.75 -17.84 17.40
CA ASP A 563 23.15 -18.06 16.00
C ASP A 563 23.91 -16.83 15.45
N GLY A 564 23.41 -16.17 14.40
CA GLY A 564 24.09 -15.06 13.74
C GLY A 564 23.60 -13.67 14.16
N VAL A 565 24.49 -12.69 14.06
CA VAL A 565 24.17 -11.25 14.16
C VAL A 565 24.71 -10.52 12.94
N THR A 566 23.91 -9.62 12.37
CA THR A 566 24.35 -8.66 11.36
C THR A 566 24.13 -7.23 11.88
N LEU A 567 25.19 -6.43 11.89
CA LEU A 567 25.19 -5.02 12.30
C LEU A 567 25.46 -4.12 11.08
N VAL A 568 24.53 -3.23 10.73
CA VAL A 568 24.66 -2.35 9.55
C VAL A 568 24.55 -0.88 9.95
N ALA A 569 25.64 -0.14 9.82
CA ALA A 569 25.64 1.31 9.89
C ALA A 569 25.62 1.91 8.47
N THR A 570 24.49 2.51 8.07
CA THR A 570 24.24 2.99 6.69
C THR A 570 25.00 4.27 6.32
N GLY A 571 25.61 4.96 7.29
CA GLY A 571 26.40 6.18 7.04
C GLY A 571 27.35 6.58 8.17
N GLY A 572 27.68 5.65 9.07
CA GLY A 572 28.45 5.93 10.29
C GLY A 572 29.15 4.68 10.84
N ALA A 573 29.69 4.80 12.05
CA ALA A 573 30.46 3.74 12.67
C ALA A 573 29.58 2.65 13.33
N VAL A 574 30.18 1.47 13.51
CA VAL A 574 29.72 0.43 14.44
C VAL A 574 30.70 0.38 15.61
N ALA A 575 30.22 0.62 16.83
CA ALA A 575 31.06 0.68 18.04
C ALA A 575 30.43 -0.13 19.19
N GLN A 576 31.21 -0.41 20.24
CA GLN A 576 30.69 -1.07 21.45
C GLN A 576 31.40 -0.59 22.72
N SER A 577 30.71 -0.70 23.86
CA SER A 577 31.32 -0.69 25.21
C SER A 577 31.04 -1.97 26.00
N ALA A 578 30.29 -2.91 25.43
CA ALA A 578 29.90 -4.17 26.05
C ALA A 578 30.16 -5.38 25.12
N PRO A 579 30.20 -6.61 25.65
CA PRO A 579 30.56 -7.79 24.84
C PRO A 579 29.43 -8.23 23.90
N ILE A 580 29.83 -8.71 22.73
CA ILE A 580 28.98 -9.45 21.78
C ILE A 580 29.28 -10.95 21.91
N GLN A 581 28.25 -11.78 22.02
CA GLN A 581 28.36 -13.25 22.01
C GLN A 581 27.43 -13.81 20.93
N ALA A 582 28.00 -14.46 19.91
CA ALA A 582 27.29 -14.98 18.75
C ALA A 582 28.07 -16.10 18.05
N ALA A 583 27.39 -17.05 17.38
CA ALA A 583 28.09 -18.03 16.54
C ALA A 583 28.72 -17.35 15.30
N THR A 584 28.02 -16.40 14.70
CA THR A 584 28.52 -15.61 13.56
C THR A 584 28.21 -14.12 13.71
N LEU A 585 29.12 -13.25 13.24
CA LEU A 585 28.96 -11.80 13.24
C LEU A 585 29.34 -11.23 11.87
N ALA A 586 28.39 -10.55 11.22
CA ALA A 586 28.62 -9.73 10.04
C ALA A 586 28.47 -8.25 10.40
N VAL A 587 29.39 -7.39 9.94
CA VAL A 587 29.39 -5.96 10.29
C VAL A 587 29.62 -5.10 9.04
N SER A 588 28.86 -4.02 8.89
CA SER A 588 29.06 -3.02 7.83
C SER A 588 29.00 -1.60 8.40
N GLY A 589 29.90 -0.71 7.97
CA GLY A 589 29.92 0.69 8.43
C GLY A 589 31.08 1.53 7.88
N THR A 590 31.19 2.79 8.31
CA THR A 590 32.31 3.67 7.93
C THR A 590 33.57 3.42 8.74
N ALA A 591 33.42 2.88 9.94
CA ALA A 591 34.49 2.39 10.82
C ALA A 591 33.89 1.34 11.77
N VAL A 592 34.70 0.38 12.21
CA VAL A 592 34.28 -0.68 13.12
C VAL A 592 35.22 -0.73 14.33
N ALA A 593 34.67 -0.58 15.52
CA ALA A 593 35.41 -0.57 16.79
C ALA A 593 34.74 -1.53 17.79
N LEU A 594 35.11 -2.81 17.70
CA LEU A 594 34.53 -3.93 18.44
C LEU A 594 35.61 -4.67 19.25
N ASP A 595 36.33 -3.92 20.09
CA ASP A 595 37.58 -4.32 20.75
C ASP A 595 37.43 -4.81 22.21
N HIS A 596 36.19 -5.06 22.67
CA HIS A 596 35.92 -5.51 24.04
C HIS A 596 36.47 -6.92 24.29
N ALA A 597 37.22 -7.08 25.38
CA ALA A 597 37.99 -8.30 25.64
C ALA A 597 37.17 -9.58 25.86
N ALA A 598 35.88 -9.47 26.20
CA ALA A 598 34.97 -10.60 26.43
C ALA A 598 33.94 -10.82 25.30
N ASN A 599 34.20 -10.29 24.09
CA ASN A 599 33.51 -10.75 22.89
C ASN A 599 33.74 -12.26 22.70
N HIS A 600 32.73 -13.01 22.27
CA HIS A 600 32.86 -14.43 21.95
C HIS A 600 32.11 -14.74 20.65
N VAL A 601 32.85 -14.65 19.55
CA VAL A 601 32.36 -14.80 18.18
C VAL A 601 33.09 -15.95 17.50
N GLY A 602 32.35 -16.91 16.93
CA GLY A 602 32.94 -18.04 16.20
C GLY A 602 33.42 -17.69 14.79
N GLN A 603 32.60 -16.97 14.03
CA GLN A 603 32.94 -16.52 12.67
C GLN A 603 32.68 -15.01 12.48
N LEU A 604 33.59 -14.33 11.80
CA LEU A 604 33.52 -12.88 11.56
C LEU A 604 33.64 -12.54 10.07
N ALA A 605 32.83 -11.57 9.64
CA ALA A 605 33.01 -10.82 8.41
C ALA A 605 32.73 -9.33 8.64
N VAL A 606 33.50 -8.44 8.03
CA VAL A 606 33.40 -6.98 8.20
C VAL A 606 33.58 -6.27 6.86
N ALA A 607 32.70 -5.32 6.54
CA ALA A 607 32.83 -4.38 5.44
C ALA A 607 32.94 -2.96 6.01
N SER A 608 34.16 -2.43 6.12
CA SER A 608 34.43 -1.08 6.58
C SER A 608 34.97 -0.21 5.45
N ALA A 609 34.52 1.05 5.39
CA ALA A 609 35.15 2.07 4.55
C ALA A 609 36.40 2.70 5.19
N GLY A 610 36.70 2.35 6.44
CA GLY A 610 37.80 2.87 7.25
C GLY A 610 38.40 1.78 8.14
N SER A 611 38.86 2.14 9.35
CA SER A 611 39.48 1.20 10.28
C SER A 611 38.55 0.09 10.77
N VAL A 612 39.12 -1.06 11.12
CA VAL A 612 38.48 -2.22 11.75
C VAL A 612 39.29 -2.65 12.96
N GLY A 613 38.78 -2.39 14.17
CA GLY A 613 39.26 -3.01 15.41
C GLY A 613 38.33 -4.13 15.85
N PHE A 614 38.84 -5.33 16.07
CA PHE A 614 38.08 -6.45 16.63
C PHE A 614 38.88 -7.22 17.69
N ARG A 615 38.25 -7.52 18.82
CA ARG A 615 38.80 -8.42 19.84
C ARG A 615 37.87 -9.61 20.06
N ASN A 616 38.44 -10.78 20.34
CA ASN A 616 37.72 -12.02 20.65
C ASN A 616 38.36 -12.77 21.81
N ASP A 617 37.53 -13.37 22.66
CA ASP A 617 37.93 -14.42 23.59
C ASP A 617 37.61 -15.80 23.00
N GLY A 618 38.62 -16.65 22.87
CA GLY A 618 38.58 -17.93 22.16
C GLY A 618 39.06 -17.84 20.71
N ASP A 619 38.84 -18.94 19.98
CA ASP A 619 39.16 -19.06 18.55
C ASP A 619 38.23 -18.18 17.71
N LEU A 620 38.72 -17.70 16.56
CA LEU A 620 37.97 -16.88 15.61
C LEU A 620 38.26 -17.35 14.18
N ALA A 621 37.23 -17.51 13.34
CA ALA A 621 37.40 -17.81 11.92
C ALA A 621 36.93 -16.67 11.01
N ILE A 622 37.73 -16.32 10.00
CA ILE A 622 37.36 -15.30 9.01
C ILE A 622 36.60 -15.95 7.86
N ALA A 623 35.33 -15.59 7.70
CA ALA A 623 34.35 -16.31 6.87
C ALA A 623 33.68 -15.40 5.83
N ARG A 624 32.89 -16.02 4.93
CA ARG A 624 31.93 -15.28 4.08
C ARG A 624 30.58 -15.26 4.78
N LEU A 625 30.09 -14.09 5.17
CA LEU A 625 28.82 -13.92 5.92
C LEU A 625 28.03 -12.74 5.35
N ALA A 626 26.70 -12.90 5.21
CA ALA A 626 25.78 -11.84 4.77
C ALA A 626 26.22 -11.06 3.49
N GLY A 627 26.91 -11.73 2.56
CA GLY A 627 27.44 -11.12 1.33
C GLY A 627 28.82 -10.46 1.44
N ILE A 628 29.42 -10.44 2.64
CA ILE A 628 30.76 -9.90 2.92
C ILE A 628 31.80 -11.04 2.81
N ASP A 629 32.95 -10.79 2.16
CA ASP A 629 34.02 -11.78 1.94
C ASP A 629 35.22 -11.62 2.89
N GLY A 630 35.02 -11.96 4.17
CA GLY A 630 36.03 -11.78 5.21
C GLY A 630 36.02 -10.36 5.77
N ILE A 631 37.17 -9.70 5.84
CA ILE A 631 37.32 -8.38 6.47
C ILE A 631 37.89 -7.39 5.45
N HIS A 632 37.18 -6.29 5.23
CA HIS A 632 37.60 -5.15 4.42
C HIS A 632 37.69 -3.89 5.28
N GLY A 633 38.76 -3.12 5.13
CA GLY A 633 38.96 -1.83 5.82
C GLY A 633 40.27 -1.16 5.38
N THR A 634 40.62 -0.01 5.97
CA THR A 634 41.94 0.63 5.77
C THR A 634 42.97 0.01 6.71
N ASP A 635 42.75 0.19 8.01
CA ASP A 635 43.61 -0.30 9.09
C ASP A 635 42.90 -1.36 9.90
N ILE A 636 43.42 -2.59 9.90
CA ILE A 636 42.76 -3.75 10.48
C ILE A 636 43.57 -4.25 11.68
N ALA A 637 42.97 -4.19 12.87
CA ALA A 637 43.57 -4.65 14.12
C ALA A 637 42.72 -5.76 14.74
N LEU A 638 43.26 -6.98 14.81
CA LEU A 638 42.61 -8.16 15.37
C LEU A 638 43.36 -8.65 16.62
N ALA A 639 42.63 -8.92 17.70
CA ALA A 639 43.19 -9.51 18.93
C ALA A 639 42.35 -10.72 19.35
N VAL A 640 42.93 -11.92 19.36
CA VAL A 640 42.24 -13.16 19.72
C VAL A 640 43.00 -13.91 20.82
N THR A 641 42.31 -14.38 21.86
CA THR A 641 42.96 -15.18 22.92
C THR A 641 43.19 -16.64 22.48
N GLY A 642 42.41 -17.14 21.52
CA GLY A 642 42.63 -18.41 20.83
C GLY A 642 43.36 -18.26 19.50
N SER A 643 43.05 -19.14 18.55
CA SER A 643 43.60 -19.19 17.19
C SER A 643 42.76 -18.34 16.21
N LEU A 644 43.43 -17.72 15.24
CA LEU A 644 42.80 -17.05 14.10
C LEU A 644 42.83 -17.97 12.87
N ALA A 645 41.68 -18.47 12.43
CA ALA A 645 41.55 -19.40 11.32
C ALA A 645 40.98 -18.75 10.05
N SER A 646 41.26 -19.36 8.90
CA SER A 646 40.55 -19.06 7.65
C SER A 646 39.37 -20.00 7.46
N ALA A 647 38.17 -19.44 7.32
CA ALA A 647 36.96 -20.12 6.84
C ALA A 647 36.60 -19.64 5.42
N GLY A 648 37.63 -19.33 4.62
CA GLY A 648 37.52 -18.93 3.22
C GLY A 648 37.36 -17.44 2.97
N GLY A 649 37.06 -16.62 3.99
CA GLY A 649 37.06 -15.16 3.89
C GLY A 649 38.47 -14.58 3.73
N THR A 650 38.59 -13.39 3.13
CA THR A 650 39.88 -12.70 2.94
C THR A 650 39.98 -11.45 3.82
N ILE A 651 41.14 -11.17 4.41
CA ILE A 651 41.42 -9.90 5.08
C ILE A 651 42.11 -8.95 4.10
N ALA A 652 41.47 -7.85 3.70
CA ALA A 652 41.98 -6.91 2.70
C ALA A 652 41.95 -5.45 3.20
N GLY A 653 43.07 -4.75 3.06
CA GLY A 653 43.24 -3.37 3.52
C GLY A 653 44.65 -2.83 3.31
N GLU A 654 44.96 -1.66 3.88
CA GLU A 654 46.32 -1.11 3.84
C GLU A 654 47.22 -1.81 4.87
N THR A 655 46.75 -1.89 6.13
CA THR A 655 47.50 -2.49 7.24
C THR A 655 46.72 -3.62 7.92
N LEU A 656 47.45 -4.66 8.36
CA LEU A 656 46.92 -5.73 9.20
C LEU A 656 47.83 -5.98 10.41
N ALA A 657 47.32 -5.65 11.58
CA ALA A 657 47.87 -5.99 12.89
C ALA A 657 47.08 -7.18 13.50
N VAL A 658 47.76 -8.25 13.91
CA VAL A 658 47.14 -9.40 14.61
C VAL A 658 47.93 -9.76 15.87
N THR A 659 47.22 -9.91 16.98
CA THR A 659 47.72 -10.61 18.17
C THR A 659 46.88 -11.87 18.40
N ALA A 660 47.52 -13.05 18.48
CA ALA A 660 46.82 -14.32 18.68
C ALA A 660 47.47 -15.15 19.80
N GLY A 661 46.65 -15.69 20.72
CA GLY A 661 47.12 -16.63 21.75
C GLY A 661 47.33 -18.06 21.25
N GLY A 662 46.74 -18.41 20.10
CA GLY A 662 46.88 -19.69 19.40
C GLY A 662 47.58 -19.56 18.04
N SER A 663 47.15 -20.38 17.08
CA SER A 663 47.70 -20.37 15.71
C SER A 663 47.13 -19.24 14.86
N VAL A 664 47.84 -18.78 13.84
CA VAL A 664 47.34 -17.84 12.83
C VAL A 664 47.35 -18.53 11.47
N GLY A 665 46.22 -19.08 11.04
CA GLY A 665 46.12 -19.97 9.88
C GLY A 665 46.72 -21.36 10.14
N ALA A 666 46.57 -22.25 9.16
CA ALA A 666 47.09 -23.62 9.20
C ALA A 666 47.66 -24.03 7.83
N ALA A 667 48.53 -25.06 7.79
CA ALA A 667 49.21 -25.47 6.56
C ALA A 667 48.26 -25.84 5.40
N GLY A 668 47.10 -26.46 5.70
CA GLY A 668 46.05 -26.76 4.72
C GLY A 668 44.98 -25.66 4.56
N ALA A 669 45.00 -24.63 5.40
CA ALA A 669 44.03 -23.53 5.43
C ALA A 669 44.75 -22.23 5.89
N PRO A 670 45.61 -21.66 5.03
CA PRO A 670 46.35 -20.43 5.37
C PRO A 670 45.38 -19.27 5.60
N LEU A 671 45.76 -18.31 6.44
CA LEU A 671 45.04 -17.06 6.55
C LEU A 671 45.15 -16.32 5.22
N LEU A 672 44.00 -16.01 4.61
CA LEU A 672 43.93 -15.33 3.32
C LEU A 672 43.95 -13.82 3.56
N THR A 673 44.92 -13.15 2.95
CA THR A 673 45.17 -11.72 3.14
C THR A 673 45.38 -11.03 1.79
N ALA A 674 45.13 -9.72 1.72
CA ALA A 674 45.43 -8.86 0.59
C ALA A 674 45.78 -7.47 1.12
N VAL A 675 46.94 -7.36 1.75
CA VAL A 675 47.36 -6.17 2.52
C VAL A 675 48.72 -5.63 2.07
N GLY A 676 48.95 -4.33 2.34
CA GLY A 676 50.20 -3.63 2.08
C GLY A 676 51.22 -3.70 3.22
N LEU A 677 50.76 -3.81 4.48
CA LEU A 677 51.60 -3.96 5.67
C LEU A 677 51.07 -5.06 6.59
N LEU A 678 52.01 -5.84 7.16
CA LEU A 678 51.71 -6.99 8.03
C LEU A 678 52.48 -6.92 9.35
N ASP A 679 51.76 -6.97 10.45
CA ASP A 679 52.27 -7.02 11.82
C ASP A 679 51.53 -8.11 12.62
N ILE A 680 52.15 -9.28 12.80
CA ILE A 680 51.52 -10.41 13.48
C ILE A 680 52.41 -10.94 14.61
N ALA A 681 51.80 -11.10 15.79
CA ALA A 681 52.42 -11.66 16.98
C ALA A 681 51.58 -12.81 17.55
N GLY A 682 52.15 -14.02 17.57
CA GLY A 682 51.64 -15.15 18.34
C GLY A 682 52.20 -15.11 19.77
N THR A 683 51.33 -15.02 20.77
CA THR A 683 51.67 -14.88 22.20
C THR A 683 51.62 -16.20 22.96
N ALA A 684 51.46 -17.33 22.27
CA ALA A 684 51.64 -18.66 22.86
C ALA A 684 53.07 -18.78 23.39
N THR A 685 53.24 -19.00 24.69
CA THR A 685 54.58 -19.11 25.30
C THR A 685 55.22 -20.48 25.11
N GLU A 686 54.42 -21.51 24.80
CA GLU A 686 54.83 -22.90 24.61
C GLU A 686 53.97 -23.57 23.51
N GLY A 687 54.35 -24.77 23.07
CA GLY A 687 53.62 -25.55 22.07
C GLY A 687 54.14 -25.40 20.65
N SER A 688 53.30 -25.65 19.66
CA SER A 688 53.63 -25.52 18.23
C SER A 688 52.47 -24.88 17.48
N MET A 689 52.25 -23.59 17.75
CA MET A 689 51.19 -22.78 17.15
C MET A 689 51.79 -21.96 15.99
N PRO A 690 51.60 -22.35 14.72
CA PRO A 690 52.23 -21.68 13.59
C PRO A 690 51.56 -20.35 13.20
N ILE A 691 52.27 -19.60 12.36
CA ILE A 691 51.71 -18.53 11.52
C ILE A 691 51.78 -19.02 10.06
N VAL A 692 50.65 -19.12 9.36
CA VAL A 692 50.57 -19.58 7.96
C VAL A 692 49.67 -18.63 7.18
N ILE A 693 50.25 -17.86 6.25
CA ILE A 693 49.60 -16.75 5.56
C ILE A 693 49.83 -16.85 4.06
N THR A 694 48.75 -16.63 3.30
CA THR A 694 48.82 -16.33 1.87
C THR A 694 48.34 -14.89 1.65
N ASN A 695 49.21 -14.03 1.14
CA ASN A 695 48.90 -12.65 0.79
C ASN A 695 48.77 -12.49 -0.74
N ASN A 696 47.76 -11.74 -1.14
CA ASN A 696 47.33 -11.54 -2.52
C ASN A 696 46.92 -12.83 -3.25
N ARG A 697 46.52 -12.69 -4.52
CA ARG A 697 46.24 -13.80 -5.45
C ARG A 697 46.95 -13.58 -6.78
N PRO A 698 47.13 -14.61 -7.63
CA PRO A 698 47.65 -14.42 -8.98
C PRO A 698 46.86 -13.34 -9.74
N GLY A 699 47.57 -12.40 -10.37
CA GLY A 699 47.00 -11.30 -11.16
C GLY A 699 46.61 -10.03 -10.39
N TYR A 700 46.68 -10.01 -9.05
CA TYR A 700 46.40 -8.82 -8.23
C TYR A 700 47.50 -8.67 -7.17
N ALA A 701 48.68 -8.21 -7.60
CA ALA A 701 49.91 -8.26 -6.81
C ALA A 701 50.27 -6.88 -6.21
N ASN A 702 49.89 -6.66 -4.95
CA ASN A 702 50.37 -5.51 -4.17
C ASN A 702 51.73 -5.81 -3.53
N ALA A 703 52.56 -4.77 -3.33
CA ALA A 703 53.77 -4.88 -2.53
C ALA A 703 53.40 -5.04 -1.04
N LEU A 704 54.06 -5.96 -0.36
CA LEU A 704 53.85 -6.29 1.06
C LEU A 704 55.07 -5.86 1.88
N THR A 705 54.86 -5.08 2.93
CA THR A 705 55.87 -4.76 3.94
C THR A 705 55.61 -5.58 5.20
N VAL A 706 56.58 -6.35 5.65
CA VAL A 706 56.50 -7.10 6.90
C VAL A 706 57.14 -6.27 8.02
N HIS A 707 56.32 -5.82 8.97
CA HIS A 707 56.81 -5.18 10.20
C HIS A 707 57.14 -6.22 11.26
N ARG A 708 56.21 -7.15 11.56
CA ARG A 708 56.50 -8.29 12.44
C ARG A 708 55.80 -9.56 11.96
N LEU A 709 56.47 -10.69 12.10
CA LEU A 709 55.91 -12.05 12.13
C LEU A 709 56.62 -12.77 13.28
N LYS A 710 56.11 -12.60 14.50
CA LYS A 710 56.78 -13.07 15.72
C LYS A 710 55.99 -14.18 16.39
N LEU A 711 56.66 -15.26 16.74
CA LEU A 711 56.27 -16.18 17.80
C LEU A 711 57.16 -15.95 19.03
N ASP A 712 56.60 -16.13 20.22
CA ASP A 712 57.40 -16.14 21.45
C ASP A 712 58.34 -17.35 21.50
N LEU A 713 59.49 -17.18 22.17
CA LEU A 713 60.63 -18.07 21.98
C LEU A 713 60.37 -19.53 22.38
N GLY A 714 59.46 -19.81 23.30
CA GLY A 714 59.09 -21.18 23.68
C GLY A 714 58.10 -21.87 22.73
N ASN A 715 57.52 -21.15 21.76
CA ASN A 715 56.65 -21.73 20.74
C ASN A 715 57.47 -22.25 19.55
N GLY A 716 57.33 -23.54 19.25
CA GLY A 716 57.96 -24.24 18.13
C GLY A 716 57.20 -24.19 16.81
N GLY A 717 56.16 -23.35 16.71
CA GLY A 717 55.37 -23.17 15.51
C GLY A 717 56.20 -22.68 14.32
N ALA A 718 55.90 -23.19 13.12
CA ALA A 718 56.49 -22.69 11.89
C ALA A 718 55.90 -21.33 11.49
N ILE A 719 56.66 -20.53 10.76
CA ILE A 719 56.16 -19.31 10.10
C ILE A 719 56.24 -19.50 8.59
N THR A 720 55.10 -19.46 7.92
CA THR A 720 54.98 -19.57 6.47
C THR A 720 54.27 -18.34 5.93
N LEU A 721 54.97 -17.53 5.14
CA LEU A 721 54.39 -16.41 4.40
C LEU A 721 54.54 -16.66 2.89
N ARG A 722 53.43 -16.68 2.17
CA ARG A 722 53.41 -16.74 0.70
C ARG A 722 52.77 -15.47 0.16
N ASN A 723 53.51 -14.65 -0.57
CA ASN A 723 52.99 -13.47 -1.25
C ASN A 723 53.13 -13.62 -2.78
N TYR A 724 52.10 -13.23 -3.53
CA TYR A 724 52.17 -13.17 -4.99
C TYR A 724 52.81 -11.89 -5.55
N GLY A 725 52.94 -10.84 -4.73
CA GLY A 725 53.64 -9.62 -5.11
C GLY A 725 55.07 -9.54 -4.59
N ALA A 726 55.60 -8.32 -4.60
CA ALA A 726 56.85 -7.97 -3.94
C ALA A 726 56.70 -8.08 -2.43
N THR A 727 57.72 -8.57 -1.72
CA THR A 727 57.75 -8.59 -0.26
C THR A 727 59.01 -7.91 0.24
N THR A 728 58.86 -7.01 1.20
CA THR A 728 59.97 -6.31 1.87
C THR A 728 59.90 -6.53 3.38
N ILE A 729 60.93 -7.13 3.97
CA ILE A 729 61.17 -7.08 5.41
C ILE A 729 62.10 -5.89 5.62
N GLY A 730 61.55 -4.70 5.89
CA GLY A 730 62.35 -3.47 6.03
C GLY A 730 63.30 -3.53 7.23
N ALA A 731 64.18 -2.52 7.39
CA ALA A 731 65.22 -2.52 8.43
C ALA A 731 64.70 -2.65 9.88
N ALA A 732 63.47 -2.21 10.15
CA ALA A 732 62.80 -2.38 11.45
C ALA A 732 61.91 -3.65 11.52
N GLY A 733 61.95 -4.50 10.49
CA GLY A 733 61.15 -5.70 10.35
C GLY A 733 61.73 -6.89 11.13
N LEU A 734 60.87 -7.66 11.78
CA LEU A 734 61.24 -8.85 12.56
C LEU A 734 60.41 -10.08 12.17
N VAL A 735 61.07 -11.14 11.73
CA VAL A 735 60.47 -12.48 11.63
C VAL A 735 61.18 -13.40 12.62
N GLN A 736 60.44 -13.99 13.56
CA GLN A 736 61.02 -14.77 14.66
C GLN A 736 60.19 -16.01 14.97
N SER A 737 60.80 -17.21 14.94
CA SER A 737 60.25 -18.43 15.53
C SER A 737 61.11 -18.92 16.70
N GLY A 738 60.49 -19.63 17.66
CA GLY A 738 61.18 -20.28 18.75
C GLY A 738 62.05 -21.44 18.25
N SER A 739 61.43 -22.53 17.78
CA SER A 739 62.13 -23.70 17.23
C SER A 739 61.61 -24.16 15.87
N GLY A 740 60.59 -23.51 15.33
CA GLY A 740 59.96 -23.86 14.05
C GLY A 740 60.70 -23.31 12.84
N ALA A 741 60.43 -23.91 11.68
CA ALA A 741 60.95 -23.45 10.40
C ALA A 741 60.30 -22.12 9.98
N ILE A 742 61.04 -21.31 9.22
CA ILE A 742 60.57 -20.06 8.62
C ILE A 742 60.65 -20.20 7.10
N ALA A 743 59.52 -20.10 6.41
CA ALA A 743 59.43 -20.14 4.96
C ALA A 743 58.77 -18.86 4.44
N ILE A 744 59.51 -18.05 3.68
CA ILE A 744 59.00 -16.82 3.06
C ILE A 744 59.17 -16.93 1.56
N THR A 745 58.06 -17.00 0.85
CA THR A 745 58.00 -17.00 -0.61
C THR A 745 57.34 -15.71 -1.09
N ALA A 746 58.07 -14.86 -1.81
CA ALA A 746 57.51 -13.78 -2.63
C ALA A 746 57.72 -14.14 -4.10
N HIS A 747 56.98 -13.57 -5.06
CA HIS A 747 57.27 -13.85 -6.47
C HIS A 747 58.28 -12.85 -7.04
N SER A 748 58.00 -11.54 -6.98
CA SER A 748 58.87 -10.52 -7.60
C SER A 748 58.78 -9.15 -6.89
N PRO A 749 59.89 -8.60 -6.32
CA PRO A 749 61.04 -9.27 -5.70
C PRO A 749 60.82 -9.58 -4.20
N LEU A 750 61.73 -10.35 -3.59
CA LEU A 750 61.86 -10.48 -2.13
C LEU A 750 63.06 -9.65 -1.64
N THR A 751 62.83 -8.69 -0.75
CA THR A 751 63.87 -7.85 -0.13
C THR A 751 63.86 -8.06 1.39
N VAL A 752 65.04 -8.24 1.98
CA VAL A 752 65.23 -8.43 3.42
C VAL A 752 66.32 -7.49 3.90
N ASP A 753 65.93 -6.44 4.61
CA ASP A 753 66.81 -5.47 5.29
C ASP A 753 66.76 -5.62 6.82
N GLY A 754 65.74 -6.33 7.35
CA GLY A 754 65.51 -6.56 8.78
C GLY A 754 66.03 -7.91 9.30
N THR A 755 65.45 -8.38 10.41
CA THR A 755 65.85 -9.61 11.11
C THR A 755 64.93 -10.78 10.81
N VAL A 756 65.50 -11.96 10.51
CA VAL A 756 64.83 -13.25 10.35
C VAL A 756 65.57 -14.30 11.20
N VAL A 757 64.94 -14.78 12.27
CA VAL A 757 65.61 -15.64 13.27
C VAL A 757 64.76 -16.85 13.71
N SER A 758 65.39 -18.03 13.76
CA SER A 758 64.84 -19.23 14.43
C SER A 758 65.89 -19.84 15.34
N ARG A 759 65.55 -20.35 16.53
CA ARG A 759 66.58 -20.96 17.39
C ARG A 759 66.99 -22.36 16.92
N SER A 760 66.16 -23.05 16.14
CA SER A 760 66.52 -24.40 15.66
C SER A 760 65.91 -24.84 14.34
N GLY A 761 64.94 -24.11 13.80
CA GLY A 761 64.28 -24.45 12.55
C GLY A 761 65.03 -23.94 11.32
N ASP A 762 64.79 -24.57 10.19
CA ASP A 762 65.35 -24.12 8.91
C ASP A 762 64.71 -22.79 8.46
N ILE A 763 65.50 -21.94 7.80
CA ILE A 763 65.03 -20.69 7.20
C ILE A 763 65.12 -20.82 5.68
N ALA A 764 63.98 -20.75 4.99
CA ALA A 764 63.86 -20.75 3.54
C ALA A 764 63.33 -19.39 3.06
N LEU A 765 64.15 -18.65 2.30
CA LEU A 765 63.77 -17.40 1.64
C LEU A 765 63.76 -17.62 0.14
N GLU A 766 62.63 -17.36 -0.50
CA GLU A 766 62.39 -17.66 -1.91
C GLU A 766 61.80 -16.46 -2.65
N ALA A 767 62.50 -15.98 -3.68
CA ALA A 767 61.90 -15.24 -4.78
C ALA A 767 61.46 -16.26 -5.84
N ALA A 768 60.20 -16.67 -5.79
CA ALA A 768 59.62 -17.76 -6.55
C ALA A 768 59.60 -17.46 -8.05
N ARG A 769 59.66 -18.55 -8.83
CA ARG A 769 59.62 -18.49 -10.30
C ARG A 769 58.25 -17.99 -10.78
N SER A 770 58.20 -16.76 -11.26
CA SER A 770 57.09 -16.24 -12.08
C SER A 770 57.46 -16.16 -13.56
N GLY A 771 58.75 -16.31 -13.89
CA GLY A 771 59.30 -16.05 -15.23
C GLY A 771 59.64 -14.58 -15.44
N SER A 772 59.55 -13.75 -14.39
CA SER A 772 59.89 -12.34 -14.40
C SER A 772 61.42 -12.15 -14.26
N PRO A 773 62.03 -11.16 -14.92
CA PRO A 773 63.41 -10.74 -14.63
C PRO A 773 63.55 -10.13 -13.22
N ASP A 774 62.45 -9.84 -12.53
CA ASP A 774 62.41 -9.28 -11.17
C ASP A 774 62.16 -10.33 -10.08
N ASP A 775 62.22 -11.63 -10.41
CA ASP A 775 62.20 -12.75 -9.45
C ASP A 775 63.54 -12.82 -8.66
N ARG A 776 63.87 -11.71 -7.98
CA ARG A 776 65.14 -11.47 -7.27
C ARG A 776 64.96 -11.55 -5.76
N LEU A 777 65.99 -12.06 -5.11
CA LEU A 777 66.12 -12.09 -3.65
C LEU A 777 67.26 -11.15 -3.23
N THR A 778 66.98 -10.11 -2.47
CA THR A 778 67.98 -9.18 -1.94
C THR A 778 68.04 -9.29 -0.42
N VAL A 779 69.26 -9.42 0.12
CA VAL A 779 69.58 -9.34 1.55
C VAL A 779 70.47 -8.11 1.75
N GLY A 780 69.90 -7.05 2.31
CA GLY A 780 70.49 -5.71 2.43
C GLY A 780 71.56 -5.59 3.51
N ASP A 781 72.29 -4.46 3.52
CA ASP A 781 73.42 -4.24 4.44
C ASP A 781 73.06 -4.23 5.93
N THR A 782 71.79 -4.05 6.29
CA THR A 782 71.32 -4.09 7.69
C THR A 782 70.71 -5.45 8.09
N ALA A 783 70.63 -6.40 7.16
CA ALA A 783 69.87 -7.63 7.35
C ALA A 783 70.57 -8.63 8.28
N SER A 784 69.78 -9.38 9.04
CA SER A 784 70.26 -10.46 9.91
C SER A 784 69.39 -11.71 9.75
N VAL A 785 69.92 -12.74 9.10
CA VAL A 785 69.25 -14.02 8.87
C VAL A 785 70.00 -15.12 9.61
N THR A 786 69.42 -15.63 10.71
CA THR A 786 70.16 -16.48 11.66
C THR A 786 69.36 -17.70 12.14
N SER A 787 69.97 -18.90 12.07
CA SER A 787 69.42 -20.10 12.72
C SER A 787 70.46 -20.82 13.58
N ASP A 788 70.22 -20.99 14.89
CA ASP A 788 71.28 -21.51 15.78
C ASP A 788 71.65 -22.97 15.50
N THR A 789 70.73 -23.77 14.93
CA THR A 789 70.99 -25.16 14.52
C THR A 789 70.38 -25.60 13.18
N GLY A 790 69.37 -24.90 12.67
CA GLY A 790 68.73 -25.22 11.38
C GLY A 790 69.48 -24.63 10.19
N GLY A 791 69.24 -25.14 8.99
CA GLY A 791 69.84 -24.64 7.76
C GLY A 791 69.26 -23.29 7.28
N ILE A 792 69.97 -22.62 6.38
CA ILE A 792 69.49 -21.43 5.67
C ILE A 792 69.52 -21.73 4.17
N ARG A 793 68.39 -21.54 3.49
CA ARG A 793 68.24 -21.68 2.04
C ARG A 793 67.74 -20.38 1.44
N LEU A 794 68.50 -19.85 0.49
CA LEU A 794 68.13 -18.72 -0.35
C LEU A 794 67.87 -19.23 -1.78
N THR A 795 66.72 -18.89 -2.37
CA THR A 795 66.35 -19.29 -3.74
C THR A 795 65.81 -18.10 -4.52
N ALA A 796 66.17 -17.94 -5.79
CA ALA A 796 65.65 -16.89 -6.67
C ALA A 796 65.37 -17.39 -8.11
N GLY A 797 64.37 -16.81 -8.77
CA GLY A 797 64.10 -17.02 -10.20
C GLY A 797 65.20 -16.46 -11.09
N ASP A 798 65.65 -15.23 -10.81
CA ASP A 798 66.79 -14.54 -11.47
C ASP A 798 68.06 -14.63 -10.60
N ARG A 799 68.21 -13.72 -9.63
CA ARG A 799 69.45 -13.52 -8.86
C ARG A 799 69.21 -13.36 -7.36
N ILE A 800 70.17 -13.83 -6.57
CA ILE A 800 70.32 -13.53 -5.15
C ILE A 800 71.40 -12.45 -4.99
N THR A 801 71.12 -11.40 -4.23
CA THR A 801 72.12 -10.37 -3.87
C THR A 801 72.25 -10.35 -2.36
N VAL A 802 73.45 -10.63 -1.84
CA VAL A 802 73.77 -10.51 -0.42
C VAL A 802 74.77 -9.38 -0.26
N SER A 803 74.40 -8.36 0.52
CA SER A 803 75.20 -7.14 0.69
C SER A 803 76.31 -7.38 1.73
N PRO A 804 77.49 -6.73 1.63
CA PRO A 804 78.63 -7.01 2.52
C PRO A 804 78.36 -6.77 4.02
N GLY A 805 77.41 -5.92 4.38
CA GLY A 805 76.98 -5.70 5.78
C GLY A 805 76.04 -6.78 6.34
N ALA A 806 75.44 -7.61 5.47
CA ALA A 806 74.43 -8.59 5.86
C ALA A 806 75.02 -9.72 6.75
N THR A 807 74.30 -10.08 7.80
CA THR A 807 74.64 -11.24 8.65
C THR A 807 73.84 -12.47 8.21
N LEU A 808 74.54 -13.53 7.79
CA LEU A 808 73.95 -14.86 7.59
C LEU A 808 74.69 -15.88 8.46
N ALA A 809 74.02 -16.41 9.48
CA ALA A 809 74.65 -17.31 10.45
C ALA A 809 73.84 -18.58 10.68
N THR A 810 74.48 -19.75 10.48
CA THR A 810 73.88 -21.05 10.74
C THR A 810 74.92 -22.08 11.18
N ARG A 811 74.53 -23.03 12.03
CA ARG A 811 75.31 -24.25 12.30
C ARG A 811 74.87 -25.46 11.44
N GLY A 812 73.78 -25.32 10.70
CA GLY A 812 73.32 -26.25 9.67
C GLY A 812 73.95 -25.93 8.31
N THR A 813 73.25 -26.28 7.23
CA THR A 813 73.70 -26.00 5.86
C THR A 813 73.26 -24.61 5.39
N LEU A 814 74.18 -23.84 4.79
CA LEU A 814 73.85 -22.65 4.02
C LEU A 814 73.81 -23.00 2.52
N THR A 815 72.69 -22.71 1.85
CA THR A 815 72.49 -23.01 0.42
C THR A 815 71.93 -21.81 -0.33
N LEU A 816 72.48 -21.55 -1.52
CA LEU A 816 72.05 -20.49 -2.43
C LEU A 816 71.73 -21.11 -3.79
N GLN A 817 70.59 -20.75 -4.38
CA GLN A 817 70.13 -21.29 -5.66
C GLN A 817 69.50 -20.19 -6.55
N GLU A 818 70.22 -19.82 -7.62
CA GLU A 818 69.84 -18.76 -8.57
C GLU A 818 69.37 -19.30 -9.93
N ASN A 819 68.97 -18.40 -10.82
CA ASN A 819 68.61 -18.65 -12.22
C ASN A 819 67.53 -19.72 -12.41
N THR A 820 66.67 -19.89 -11.40
CA THR A 820 65.71 -20.99 -11.38
C THR A 820 64.53 -20.79 -12.36
N ASN A 821 64.39 -19.61 -12.97
CA ASN A 821 63.45 -19.38 -14.07
C ASN A 821 63.79 -20.15 -15.36
N ILE A 822 65.01 -20.67 -15.50
CA ILE A 822 65.41 -21.46 -16.67
C ILE A 822 64.94 -22.92 -16.47
N PRO A 823 64.20 -23.53 -17.41
CA PRO A 823 63.84 -24.94 -17.32
C PRO A 823 65.09 -25.82 -17.39
N SER A 824 65.20 -26.80 -16.49
CA SER A 824 66.34 -27.70 -16.40
C SER A 824 66.51 -28.54 -17.68
N PRO A 825 67.74 -28.73 -18.19
CA PRO A 825 67.97 -29.53 -19.39
C PRO A 825 67.58 -31.00 -19.17
N PRO A 826 67.07 -31.70 -20.20
CA PRO A 826 66.75 -33.12 -20.10
C PRO A 826 68.01 -33.96 -19.83
N PRO A 827 67.91 -35.04 -19.04
CA PRO A 827 69.07 -35.84 -18.65
C PRO A 827 69.68 -36.61 -19.83
N PRO A 828 71.00 -36.82 -19.85
CA PRO A 828 71.67 -37.58 -20.91
C PRO A 828 71.40 -39.09 -20.81
N PRO A 829 71.36 -39.83 -21.93
CA PRO A 829 71.18 -41.28 -21.93
C PRO A 829 72.43 -42.00 -21.36
N PRO A 830 72.26 -43.10 -20.58
CA PRO A 830 73.37 -43.82 -19.97
C PRO A 830 74.19 -44.66 -20.98
N PRO A 831 75.49 -44.89 -20.72
CA PRO A 831 76.36 -45.70 -21.57
C PRO A 831 76.12 -47.22 -21.44
N PRO A 832 76.47 -48.02 -22.46
CA PRO A 832 76.30 -49.48 -22.44
C PRO A 832 77.47 -50.19 -21.74
N GLU A 833 77.16 -51.19 -20.90
CA GLU A 833 78.15 -52.05 -20.22
C GLU A 833 78.02 -53.55 -20.59
N PRO A 834 79.11 -54.34 -20.41
CA PRO A 834 79.29 -55.67 -21.04
C PRO A 834 78.62 -56.86 -20.30
N PRO A 835 78.53 -58.05 -20.93
CA PRO A 835 77.64 -59.13 -20.49
C PRO A 835 78.25 -60.12 -19.48
N LEU A 836 77.38 -60.69 -18.63
CA LEU A 836 77.65 -61.85 -17.77
C LEU A 836 76.56 -62.94 -17.90
N PRO A 837 76.83 -64.21 -17.51
CA PRO A 837 76.22 -65.39 -18.14
C PRO A 837 74.86 -65.84 -17.56
N PRO A 838 74.14 -66.75 -18.26
CA PRO A 838 72.73 -67.06 -17.98
C PRO A 838 72.52 -68.16 -16.91
N PRO A 839 71.54 -67.97 -15.99
CA PRO A 839 70.89 -69.05 -15.26
C PRO A 839 69.80 -69.77 -16.10
N PRO A 840 69.37 -70.99 -15.71
CA PRO A 840 68.51 -71.87 -16.52
C PRO A 840 67.01 -71.53 -16.51
N PRO A 841 66.21 -72.08 -17.46
CA PRO A 841 64.84 -71.64 -17.71
C PRO A 841 63.73 -72.38 -16.92
N PRO A 842 62.73 -71.66 -16.39
CA PRO A 842 61.42 -72.21 -16.01
C PRO A 842 60.34 -72.03 -17.11
N VAL A 843 59.31 -72.88 -17.04
CA VAL A 843 58.17 -73.02 -17.97
C VAL A 843 57.00 -72.10 -17.55
N PRO A 844 56.12 -71.61 -18.45
CA PRO A 844 55.29 -70.42 -18.19
C PRO A 844 53.94 -70.67 -17.48
N THR A 845 53.45 -69.64 -16.79
CA THR A 845 52.08 -69.48 -16.24
C THR A 845 51.76 -67.96 -16.13
N PRO A 846 50.49 -67.51 -15.97
CA PRO A 846 49.98 -66.41 -16.79
C PRO A 846 50.06 -65.00 -16.19
N GLU A 847 49.80 -64.02 -17.06
CA GLU A 847 49.89 -62.57 -16.86
C GLU A 847 48.76 -61.97 -15.98
N PRO A 848 49.06 -61.05 -15.04
CA PRO A 848 48.07 -60.16 -14.42
C PRO A 848 47.86 -58.88 -15.27
N PRO A 849 46.62 -58.36 -15.42
CA PRO A 849 46.30 -57.24 -16.29
C PRO A 849 46.73 -55.85 -15.73
N PRO A 850 46.82 -54.82 -16.60
CA PRO A 850 47.36 -53.50 -16.24
C PRO A 850 46.39 -52.58 -15.48
N PRO A 851 46.88 -51.58 -14.72
CA PRO A 851 46.07 -50.45 -14.26
C PRO A 851 45.63 -49.57 -15.46
N PRO A 852 44.42 -48.98 -15.42
CA PRO A 852 43.80 -48.38 -16.61
C PRO A 852 44.42 -47.04 -17.06
N VAL A 853 44.43 -46.88 -18.38
CA VAL A 853 44.71 -45.64 -19.10
C VAL A 853 43.50 -44.70 -19.00
N PRO A 854 43.66 -43.39 -18.71
CA PRO A 854 42.62 -42.40 -18.98
C PRO A 854 42.34 -42.38 -20.49
N ALA A 855 41.15 -42.83 -20.90
CA ALA A 855 40.81 -42.94 -22.30
C ALA A 855 40.92 -41.58 -23.03
N PRO A 856 41.33 -41.56 -24.30
CA PRO A 856 41.12 -40.38 -25.13
C PRO A 856 39.62 -40.03 -25.13
N GLU A 857 39.33 -38.75 -25.01
CA GLU A 857 37.97 -38.21 -25.03
C GLU A 857 37.22 -38.75 -26.26
N PRO A 858 36.03 -39.36 -26.08
CA PRO A 858 35.28 -39.85 -27.23
C PRO A 858 34.95 -38.68 -28.16
N PRO A 859 34.87 -38.90 -29.49
CA PRO A 859 34.29 -37.88 -30.36
C PRO A 859 32.91 -37.49 -29.80
N PRO A 860 32.54 -36.20 -29.87
CA PRO A 860 31.35 -35.72 -29.18
C PRO A 860 30.15 -36.58 -29.56
N PRO A 861 29.27 -36.93 -28.60
CA PRO A 861 28.05 -37.63 -28.93
C PRO A 861 27.32 -36.83 -30.01
N PRO A 862 26.66 -37.49 -30.98
CA PRO A 862 25.74 -36.77 -31.86
C PRO A 862 24.80 -35.96 -30.97
N PRO A 863 24.44 -34.73 -31.36
CA PRO A 863 23.61 -33.87 -30.53
C PRO A 863 22.38 -34.66 -30.09
N PRO A 864 21.87 -34.46 -28.85
CA PRO A 864 20.62 -35.08 -28.45
C PRO A 864 19.59 -34.80 -29.55
N PRO A 865 18.73 -35.78 -29.89
CA PRO A 865 17.62 -35.50 -30.78
C PRO A 865 16.97 -34.20 -30.31
N ALA A 866 16.81 -33.22 -31.21
CA ALA A 866 15.96 -32.08 -30.92
C ALA A 866 14.66 -32.64 -30.35
N PRO A 867 14.10 -32.07 -29.26
CA PRO A 867 13.00 -32.69 -28.54
C PRO A 867 11.88 -33.00 -29.53
N THR A 868 11.79 -34.29 -29.91
CA THR A 868 10.65 -34.80 -30.64
C THR A 868 9.49 -34.49 -29.71
N PRO A 869 8.45 -33.77 -30.18
CA PRO A 869 7.36 -33.36 -29.33
C PRO A 869 6.90 -34.53 -28.48
N GLU A 870 6.77 -34.28 -27.17
CA GLU A 870 6.14 -35.21 -26.25
C GLU A 870 4.90 -35.77 -26.96
N PRO A 871 4.79 -37.10 -27.17
CA PRO A 871 3.61 -37.66 -27.79
C PRO A 871 2.41 -37.13 -27.00
N PRO A 872 1.41 -36.50 -27.65
CA PRO A 872 0.27 -35.97 -26.92
C PRO A 872 -0.25 -37.09 -26.03
N PRO A 873 -0.48 -36.82 -24.73
CA PRO A 873 -0.76 -37.87 -23.76
C PRO A 873 -1.86 -38.76 -24.30
N PRO A 874 -1.71 -40.11 -24.25
CA PRO A 874 -2.73 -40.99 -24.75
C PRO A 874 -4.05 -40.57 -24.12
N PRO A 875 -5.13 -40.36 -24.92
CA PRO A 875 -6.39 -39.89 -24.38
C PRO A 875 -6.76 -40.80 -23.22
N PRO A 876 -7.12 -40.24 -22.04
CA PRO A 876 -7.18 -41.00 -20.81
C PRO A 876 -8.04 -42.23 -21.05
N ALA A 877 -7.44 -43.42 -20.87
CA ALA A 877 -8.19 -44.65 -20.87
C ALA A 877 -9.35 -44.45 -19.88
N PRO A 878 -10.60 -44.73 -20.29
CA PRO A 878 -11.76 -44.41 -19.45
C PRO A 878 -11.53 -45.01 -18.07
N ALA A 879 -11.69 -44.18 -17.04
CA ALA A 879 -11.43 -44.58 -15.67
C ALA A 879 -12.14 -45.91 -15.39
N PRO A 880 -11.51 -46.85 -14.66
CA PRO A 880 -12.17 -48.09 -14.28
C PRO A 880 -13.52 -47.72 -13.65
N GLU A 881 -14.60 -48.21 -14.28
CA GLU A 881 -15.96 -47.88 -13.89
C GLU A 881 -16.10 -48.14 -12.38
N PRO A 882 -16.61 -47.18 -11.59
CA PRO A 882 -16.74 -47.38 -10.15
C PRO A 882 -17.49 -48.69 -9.90
N PRO A 883 -17.02 -49.56 -8.98
CA PRO A 883 -17.79 -50.75 -8.64
C PRO A 883 -19.21 -50.28 -8.28
N PRO A 884 -20.26 -50.89 -8.86
CA PRO A 884 -21.61 -50.37 -8.73
C PRO A 884 -21.93 -50.20 -7.24
N PRO A 885 -22.54 -49.07 -6.84
CA PRO A 885 -22.84 -48.83 -5.44
C PRO A 885 -23.65 -50.02 -4.91
N PRO A 886 -23.38 -50.49 -3.67
CA PRO A 886 -24.19 -51.55 -3.08
C PRO A 886 -25.66 -51.14 -3.18
N PRO A 887 -26.57 -52.07 -3.54
CA PRO A 887 -27.94 -51.72 -3.87
C PRO A 887 -28.54 -50.93 -2.72
N VAL A 888 -29.01 -49.72 -3.04
CA VAL A 888 -29.68 -48.83 -2.09
C VAL A 888 -30.75 -49.66 -1.39
N PRO A 889 -30.70 -49.81 -0.05
CA PRO A 889 -31.78 -50.47 0.68
C PRO A 889 -33.08 -49.79 0.27
N ALA A 890 -34.06 -50.57 -0.18
CA ALA A 890 -35.35 -50.02 -0.59
C ALA A 890 -35.85 -49.09 0.52
N PRO A 891 -36.33 -47.87 0.19
CA PRO A 891 -36.67 -46.87 1.20
C PRO A 891 -37.62 -47.50 2.21
N GLU A 892 -37.15 -47.58 3.46
CA GLU A 892 -37.97 -48.08 4.56
C GLU A 892 -39.24 -47.22 4.59
N PRO A 893 -40.44 -47.82 4.58
CA PRO A 893 -41.67 -47.05 4.53
C PRO A 893 -41.66 -46.07 5.70
N PRO A 894 -42.04 -44.79 5.48
CA PRO A 894 -41.92 -43.77 6.51
C PRO A 894 -42.64 -44.26 7.77
N PRO A 895 -42.00 -44.15 8.95
CA PRO A 895 -42.63 -44.59 10.19
C PRO A 895 -43.99 -43.90 10.31
N PRO A 896 -45.06 -44.64 10.70
CA PRO A 896 -46.38 -44.05 10.84
C PRO A 896 -46.28 -42.82 11.74
N PRO A 897 -46.96 -41.71 11.40
CA PRO A 897 -46.77 -40.44 12.09
C PRO A 897 -46.95 -40.65 13.58
N ALA A 898 -45.93 -40.27 14.36
CA ALA A 898 -46.02 -40.26 15.81
C ALA A 898 -47.28 -39.47 16.21
N PRO A 899 -48.08 -39.98 17.16
CA PRO A 899 -49.33 -39.31 17.53
C PRO A 899 -49.03 -37.87 17.91
N VAL A 900 -49.74 -36.95 17.27
CA VAL A 900 -49.67 -35.51 17.57
C VAL A 900 -49.84 -35.37 19.09
N PRO A 901 -48.86 -34.78 19.81
CA PRO A 901 -49.05 -34.49 21.22
C PRO A 901 -50.30 -33.62 21.34
N GLU A 902 -51.27 -34.05 22.15
CA GLU A 902 -52.44 -33.22 22.43
C GLU A 902 -51.96 -31.83 22.87
N PRO A 903 -52.56 -30.75 22.33
CA PRO A 903 -52.18 -29.41 22.76
C PRO A 903 -52.35 -29.33 24.28
N PRO A 904 -51.36 -28.81 25.03
CA PRO A 904 -51.50 -28.67 26.47
C PRO A 904 -52.77 -27.87 26.76
N PRO A 905 -53.59 -28.29 27.75
CA PRO A 905 -54.92 -27.71 27.94
C PRO A 905 -54.79 -26.20 28.12
N THR A 906 -55.55 -25.46 27.29
CA THR A 906 -55.61 -24.00 27.34
C THR A 906 -55.81 -23.57 28.80
N PRO A 907 -54.90 -22.75 29.37
CA PRO A 907 -55.11 -22.24 30.72
C PRO A 907 -56.48 -21.56 30.79
N ALA A 908 -57.27 -21.92 31.81
CA ALA A 908 -58.56 -21.28 32.04
C ALA A 908 -58.36 -19.75 32.08
N PRO A 909 -59.28 -18.96 31.49
CA PRO A 909 -59.09 -17.52 31.36
C PRO A 909 -58.90 -16.91 32.74
N VAL A 910 -57.70 -16.40 33.00
CA VAL A 910 -57.43 -15.54 34.15
C VAL A 910 -58.38 -14.34 34.02
N PRO A 911 -59.19 -14.03 35.04
CA PRO A 911 -60.15 -12.94 34.94
C PRO A 911 -59.40 -11.64 34.66
N VAL A 912 -59.78 -10.98 33.56
CA VAL A 912 -59.29 -9.65 33.20
C VAL A 912 -59.58 -8.70 34.36
N PRO A 913 -58.58 -8.05 34.97
CA PRO A 913 -58.82 -6.99 35.93
C PRO A 913 -59.66 -5.91 35.25
N GLU A 914 -60.77 -5.54 35.86
CA GLU A 914 -61.67 -4.50 35.37
C GLU A 914 -60.87 -3.22 35.06
N PRO A 915 -61.03 -2.60 33.88
CA PRO A 915 -60.29 -1.40 33.54
C PRO A 915 -60.61 -0.32 34.58
N PRO A 916 -59.58 0.34 35.18
CA PRO A 916 -59.84 1.39 36.15
C PRO A 916 -60.70 2.49 35.51
N PRO A 917 -61.65 3.07 36.26
CA PRO A 917 -62.58 4.04 35.69
C PRO A 917 -61.81 5.23 35.10
N PRO A 918 -62.29 5.82 33.99
CA PRO A 918 -61.60 6.92 33.33
C PRO A 918 -61.37 8.06 34.33
N PRO A 919 -60.14 8.59 34.43
CA PRO A 919 -59.86 9.68 35.35
C PRO A 919 -60.76 10.88 35.02
N ALA A 920 -61.38 11.45 36.05
CA ALA A 920 -62.18 12.66 35.91
C ALA A 920 -61.34 13.77 35.26
N PRO A 921 -61.93 14.62 34.39
CA PRO A 921 -61.19 15.62 33.64
C PRO A 921 -60.47 16.59 34.59
N ALA A 922 -59.14 16.52 34.59
CA ALA A 922 -58.30 17.49 35.27
C ALA A 922 -58.50 18.89 34.63
N PRO A 923 -58.46 19.99 35.40
CA PRO A 923 -58.70 21.33 34.89
C PRO A 923 -57.67 21.71 33.81
N SER A 924 -58.13 22.47 32.80
CA SER A 924 -57.30 22.95 31.69
C SER A 924 -56.03 23.63 32.20
N PRO A 925 -54.82 23.23 31.74
CA PRO A 925 -53.63 24.01 31.98
C PRO A 925 -53.71 25.35 31.23
N GLU A 926 -53.27 26.40 31.90
CA GLU A 926 -53.14 27.76 31.36
C GLU A 926 -51.99 27.80 30.32
N PRO A 927 -52.10 28.56 29.21
CA PRO A 927 -51.10 28.52 28.15
C PRO A 927 -49.74 29.05 28.60
N PRO A 928 -48.62 28.39 28.25
CA PRO A 928 -47.28 28.90 28.51
C PRO A 928 -46.99 30.16 27.66
N PRO A 929 -46.16 31.10 28.16
CA PRO A 929 -45.89 32.35 27.47
C PRO A 929 -45.08 32.14 26.16
N PRO A 930 -45.26 33.01 25.16
CA PRO A 930 -44.60 32.87 23.86
C PRO A 930 -43.07 33.08 23.96
N PRO A 931 -42.26 32.32 23.21
CA PRO A 931 -40.80 32.46 23.23
C PRO A 931 -40.33 33.76 22.57
N SER A 932 -39.38 34.44 23.21
CA SER A 932 -38.63 35.53 22.58
C SER A 932 -37.59 34.98 21.58
N PRO A 933 -37.31 35.69 20.47
CA PRO A 933 -36.46 35.16 19.40
C PRO A 933 -34.98 35.15 19.81
N VAL A 934 -34.34 33.99 19.67
CA VAL A 934 -32.87 33.86 19.74
C VAL A 934 -32.35 33.75 18.31
N SER A 935 -31.75 34.83 17.81
CA SER A 935 -31.06 34.82 16.51
C SER A 935 -29.78 34.00 16.59
N VAL A 936 -29.72 32.89 15.86
CA VAL A 936 -28.52 32.05 15.78
C VAL A 936 -27.52 32.67 14.81
N ASP A 937 -26.35 33.06 15.34
CA ASP A 937 -25.27 33.69 14.59
C ASP A 937 -24.49 32.67 13.73
N GLN A 938 -24.63 32.78 12.40
CA GLN A 938 -24.18 31.76 11.45
C GLN A 938 -22.65 31.69 11.28
N CYS A 939 -21.89 32.76 11.51
CA CYS A 939 -20.43 32.69 11.37
C CYS A 939 -19.75 31.91 12.52
N ARG A 940 -20.48 31.53 13.59
CA ARG A 940 -19.95 30.73 14.71
C ARG A 940 -19.92 29.21 14.46
N LEU A 941 -20.64 28.73 13.44
CA LEU A 941 -20.72 27.30 13.07
C LEU A 941 -19.99 26.96 11.76
N ALA A 942 -19.75 27.95 10.88
CA ALA A 942 -19.09 27.72 9.59
C ALA A 942 -18.23 28.94 9.16
N PRO A 943 -17.01 29.12 9.72
CA PRO A 943 -16.14 30.26 9.41
C PRO A 943 -15.60 30.29 7.97
N GLN A 944 -15.83 29.22 7.18
CA GLN A 944 -15.36 29.08 5.80
C GLN A 944 -16.35 29.59 4.74
N LEU A 945 -17.50 30.13 5.15
CA LEU A 945 -18.48 30.70 4.21
C LEU A 945 -17.91 31.95 3.50
N PRO A 946 -18.05 32.08 2.16
CA PRO A 946 -17.55 33.23 1.41
C PRO A 946 -18.04 34.60 1.93
N ALA A 947 -19.22 34.63 2.54
CA ALA A 947 -19.77 35.84 3.17
C ALA A 947 -19.05 36.24 4.47
N CYS A 948 -18.53 35.29 5.26
CA CYS A 948 -17.76 35.59 6.48
C CYS A 948 -16.28 35.95 6.15
N GLN A 949 -15.74 35.50 5.02
CA GLN A 949 -14.36 35.83 4.58
C GLN A 949 -14.18 37.30 4.13
N ALA A 950 -15.27 38.01 3.83
CA ALA A 950 -15.24 39.40 3.37
C ALA A 950 -15.04 40.45 4.49
N ILE A 951 -14.97 40.04 5.77
CA ILE A 951 -15.04 40.93 6.94
C ILE A 951 -13.79 40.79 7.86
N ALA A 952 -12.78 40.00 7.46
CA ALA A 952 -11.56 39.83 8.25
C ALA A 952 -10.64 41.08 8.16
N PRO A 953 -10.10 41.60 9.28
CA PRO A 953 -9.12 42.68 9.26
C PRO A 953 -7.76 42.19 8.70
N PRO A 954 -6.95 43.07 8.08
CA PRO A 954 -5.69 42.69 7.45
C PRO A 954 -4.64 42.27 8.49
N THR A 955 -4.00 41.12 8.27
CA THR A 955 -2.77 40.70 8.95
C THR A 955 -1.53 41.23 8.21
N ALA A 956 -0.42 41.37 8.94
CA ALA A 956 0.75 42.16 8.54
C ALA A 956 1.64 41.58 7.41
N ALA A 957 1.10 40.76 6.51
CA ALA A 957 1.86 40.02 5.50
C ALA A 957 1.21 40.00 4.10
N GLU A 958 0.45 41.02 3.69
CA GLU A 958 0.12 41.27 2.27
C GLU A 958 -0.38 42.72 2.05
N PRO A 959 0.29 43.56 1.23
CA PRO A 959 -0.12 44.95 1.04
C PRO A 959 -1.13 45.13 -0.11
N VAL A 960 -2.30 45.69 0.23
CA VAL A 960 -3.30 46.34 -0.65
C VAL A 960 -4.09 45.42 -1.60
N LYS A 961 -5.40 45.26 -1.32
CA LYS A 961 -6.39 44.68 -2.26
C LYS A 961 -7.28 45.79 -2.87
N PRO A 962 -7.62 45.74 -4.18
CA PRO A 962 -8.27 46.85 -4.89
C PRO A 962 -9.60 47.36 -4.31
N VAL A 963 -10.37 46.50 -3.63
CA VAL A 963 -11.70 46.82 -3.09
C VAL A 963 -11.65 47.91 -2.01
N GLN A 964 -10.54 48.03 -1.28
CA GLN A 964 -10.37 49.05 -0.23
C GLN A 964 -10.33 50.48 -0.81
N VAL A 965 -9.85 50.63 -2.05
CA VAL A 965 -9.74 51.94 -2.73
C VAL A 965 -11.13 52.43 -3.16
N ALA A 966 -11.92 51.55 -3.77
CA ALA A 966 -13.28 51.86 -4.22
C ALA A 966 -14.23 52.23 -3.07
N LEU A 967 -14.08 51.59 -1.90
CA LEU A 967 -14.90 51.89 -0.73
C LEU A 967 -14.54 53.25 -0.10
N ASN A 968 -13.25 53.62 -0.09
CA ASN A 968 -12.80 54.90 0.44
C ASN A 968 -13.19 56.09 -0.45
N GLU A 969 -13.22 55.94 -1.78
CA GLU A 969 -13.76 56.97 -2.69
C GLU A 969 -15.26 57.21 -2.45
N PHE A 970 -16.04 56.17 -2.16
CA PHE A 970 -17.48 56.31 -1.89
C PHE A 970 -17.76 57.04 -0.57
N ILE A 971 -16.99 56.71 0.49
CA ILE A 971 -17.15 57.32 1.83
C ILE A 971 -16.82 58.82 1.83
N ALA A 972 -15.97 59.30 0.92
CA ALA A 972 -15.63 60.72 0.81
C ALA A 972 -16.77 61.63 0.30
N THR A 973 -17.87 61.07 -0.24
CA THR A 973 -18.89 61.85 -0.99
C THR A 973 -20.16 62.23 -0.21
N VAL A 974 -20.26 61.94 1.10
CA VAL A 974 -21.48 62.24 1.89
C VAL A 974 -21.25 63.36 2.94
N PRO A 975 -21.88 64.55 2.79
CA PRO A 975 -21.68 65.68 3.71
C PRO A 975 -22.46 65.55 5.04
N ARG A 976 -21.97 66.20 6.09
CA ARG A 976 -22.56 66.25 7.45
C ARG A 976 -23.28 67.57 7.74
N ASP A 977 -24.49 67.50 8.30
CA ASP A 977 -25.17 68.51 9.13
C ASP A 977 -26.53 67.90 9.59
N VAL A 978 -27.20 68.17 10.74
CA VAL A 978 -27.26 69.28 11.72
C VAL A 978 -27.49 68.74 13.18
N LYS A 979 -27.33 69.60 14.20
CA LYS A 979 -27.65 69.43 15.66
C LYS A 979 -29.19 69.34 15.95
N LYS A 980 -29.76 69.18 17.16
CA LYS A 980 -29.36 69.47 18.57
C LYS A 980 -30.33 68.83 19.63
N SER A 981 -29.91 68.82 20.91
CA SER A 981 -30.67 68.99 22.19
C SER A 981 -31.17 67.74 22.94
N ASP A 982 -31.20 67.66 24.29
CA ASP A 982 -30.57 68.44 25.39
C ASP A 982 -30.66 67.66 26.74
N ALA A 983 -29.69 67.86 27.67
CA ALA A 983 -29.77 67.66 29.14
C ALA A 983 -29.97 66.20 29.72
N ARG A 984 -29.61 65.82 30.97
CA ARG A 984 -28.98 66.52 32.13
C ARG A 984 -28.36 65.55 33.19
N SER A 985 -27.33 66.03 33.90
CA SER A 985 -26.95 65.77 35.32
C SER A 985 -26.39 64.41 35.85
N VAL A 986 -25.15 64.51 36.34
CA VAL A 986 -24.32 63.69 37.29
C VAL A 986 -24.74 64.02 38.77
N PRO A 987 -24.61 63.18 39.85
CA PRO A 987 -23.36 62.81 40.61
C PRO A 987 -23.35 61.37 41.26
N ALA A 988 -22.35 60.86 42.04
CA ALA A 988 -20.87 61.00 42.12
C ALA A 988 -20.25 59.88 43.06
N ALA A 989 -19.11 60.14 43.73
CA ALA A 989 -18.27 59.23 44.58
C ALA A 989 -18.52 59.41 46.13
N PRO A 990 -17.73 58.92 47.15
CA PRO A 990 -16.23 58.85 47.24
C PRO A 990 -15.53 57.77 48.15
N GLY A 991 -14.17 57.81 48.16
CA GLY A 991 -13.26 57.36 49.25
C GLY A 991 -12.68 55.94 49.13
N SER A 992 -11.42 55.63 49.48
CA SER A 992 -10.22 56.37 50.00
C SER A 992 -8.95 55.58 49.58
N GLY A 993 -7.82 56.19 49.19
CA GLY A 993 -6.66 56.53 50.06
C GLY A 993 -5.83 55.30 50.49
N ASP A 994 -4.49 55.23 50.52
CA ASP A 994 -3.34 56.08 50.12
C ASP A 994 -2.10 55.11 50.01
N ALA A 995 -0.89 55.39 49.51
CA ALA A 995 -0.18 56.62 49.10
C ALA A 995 0.85 56.31 47.96
N ALA A 996 1.95 57.08 47.87
CA ALA A 996 3.18 56.84 47.08
C ALA A 996 4.43 56.99 48.03
N PRO A 997 5.74 57.01 47.62
CA PRO A 997 6.32 57.72 46.46
C PRO A 997 7.56 57.09 45.75
N ALA A 998 8.05 57.79 44.71
CA ALA A 998 9.47 58.03 44.35
C ALA A 998 10.41 56.85 43.99
N GLU A 999 11.38 56.97 43.08
CA GLU A 999 11.84 58.09 42.21
C GLU A 999 12.71 57.51 41.06
N ASP A 1000 12.77 58.20 39.92
CA ASP A 1000 13.95 58.58 39.10
C ASP A 1000 15.10 57.54 38.80
N VAL A 1001 15.80 57.51 37.64
CA VAL A 1001 15.84 58.35 36.42
C VAL A 1001 16.60 57.59 35.29
N GLU A 1002 16.58 58.14 34.05
CA GLU A 1002 17.51 58.02 32.88
C GLU A 1002 18.81 57.17 32.99
N ASP A 1003 19.45 56.63 31.93
CA ASP A 1003 19.26 56.55 30.46
C ASP A 1003 20.33 55.55 29.92
N THR A 1004 20.36 55.33 28.60
CA THR A 1004 21.43 54.78 27.75
C THR A 1004 21.49 53.26 27.52
N GLY A 1005 21.79 52.93 26.25
CA GLY A 1005 22.68 51.80 25.94
C GLY A 1005 22.01 50.58 25.32
N GLY A 1006 21.88 50.57 23.99
CA GLY A 1006 21.46 49.36 23.26
C GLY A 1006 22.47 48.20 23.38
N GLY A 1007 21.96 46.97 23.36
CA GLY A 1007 22.75 45.74 23.41
C GLY A 1007 21.95 44.55 22.89
N ASN A 1008 22.56 43.75 22.02
CA ASN A 1008 21.87 42.77 21.19
C ASN A 1008 21.77 41.37 21.87
N ALA A 1009 20.82 40.56 21.37
CA ALA A 1009 20.84 39.10 21.30
C ALA A 1009 20.49 38.20 22.53
N THR A 1010 19.48 37.35 22.27
CA THR A 1010 19.36 35.91 22.58
C THR A 1010 19.05 35.37 24.00
N ALA A 1011 17.92 34.65 24.03
CA ALA A 1011 17.70 33.29 24.57
C ALA A 1011 17.07 33.06 25.97
N GLN A 1012 16.06 32.17 25.93
CA GLN A 1012 15.63 31.15 26.90
C GLN A 1012 14.82 31.47 28.17
N GLN A 1013 13.70 30.71 28.24
CA GLN A 1013 13.12 29.98 29.39
C GLN A 1013 12.46 30.71 30.58
N GLY A 1014 11.24 30.24 30.87
CA GLY A 1014 10.72 30.08 32.24
C GLY A 1014 9.79 31.19 32.75
N SER A 1015 8.61 30.99 33.36
CA SER A 1015 7.58 29.93 33.47
C SER A 1015 6.68 30.35 34.65
N ARG A 1016 5.37 29.99 34.57
CA ARG A 1016 4.33 30.00 35.64
C ARG A 1016 3.48 31.26 35.88
N ASN A 1017 2.16 31.03 35.73
CA ASN A 1017 1.05 31.27 36.67
C ASN A 1017 0.80 32.70 37.23
N ASP A 1018 -0.44 33.16 37.48
CA ASP A 1018 -1.71 32.41 37.65
C ASP A 1018 -2.97 33.17 37.15
N LYS A 1019 -4.04 32.38 37.05
CA LYS A 1019 -5.48 32.55 36.71
C LYS A 1019 -6.25 33.90 36.92
N PRO A 1020 -7.50 34.00 36.39
CA PRO A 1020 -8.06 35.26 35.87
C PRO A 1020 -9.04 36.00 36.80
N VAL A 1021 -9.31 37.26 36.47
CA VAL A 1021 -10.47 38.02 36.98
C VAL A 1021 -11.49 38.20 35.85
N VAL A 1022 -12.68 37.64 36.04
CA VAL A 1022 -13.86 37.83 35.19
C VAL A 1022 -14.38 39.26 35.34
N LYS A 1023 -14.74 39.91 34.22
CA LYS A 1023 -15.82 40.92 34.22
C LYS A 1023 -16.48 41.00 32.84
N ASN A 1024 -17.80 40.86 32.86
CA ASN A 1024 -18.66 40.87 31.68
C ASN A 1024 -18.91 42.31 31.21
N TYR A 1025 -19.07 42.50 29.90
CA TYR A 1025 -19.83 43.63 29.35
C TYR A 1025 -21.12 43.09 28.74
N CYS A 1026 -22.23 43.80 28.96
CA CYS A 1026 -23.53 43.47 28.38
C CYS A 1026 -23.60 43.89 26.90
N ASN A 1027 -24.46 43.19 26.17
CA ASN A 1027 -24.75 43.29 24.72
C ASN A 1027 -24.74 44.70 24.12
#